data_AF-A0A842S4L0-F1
#
_entry.id   AF-A0A842S4L0-F1
#
_cell.length_a   1.000
_cell.length_b   1.000
_cell.length_c   1.000
_cell.angle_alpha   90.00
_cell.angle_beta   90.00
_cell.angle_gamma   90.00
#
_symmetry.space_group_name_H-M   'P 1'
#
loop_
_entity.id
_entity.type
_entity.pdbx_description
1 polymer ?
#
loop_
_entity_poly.entity_id
_entity_poly.type
_entity_poly.pdbx_seq_one_letter_code
_entity_poly.pdbx_strand_id
1 'polypeptide(L)'
;MKKNMTSNIMVIGGGISGIESALTLAEQGYKVIMVEKSSSIGGRMAQLDKTFPTLDCSICILAPKMVEVARNPNVELLTYSEVENVAGQAGKFQVKVRKKAKYVDWDKCTGCGLCSTKCPMKKIPNEFEEGMGNRTAIYIPFPQAVPRKATIDAQNCLYLTKDACQLCLKECEVGAINFEMEDEIIEYQVGSIIVATGYDQIDPSILPRYHYREYKNVVTAMQYERLLSASGPTEGQILRSSDNEHAHNIAFIGCVGSRNEDVCPYCSKFCCMYMAKEGVVTREHAPDTKVSVFFNDTRVIGKNQEEFIERAKDEYQLQYFHGIPGDIREDPNTKNLIVKHANLDTGQVESTEFDLVVLANAVIPRKGTKDLANKLGIELNELGFFRTKDSTEDLESTKEGIYVTGSCQSPDDIANSVSKAGGAAALAALHAKTLSEEEQKVELPPLKSVRKHEKPRIGVFICECGINIGGYMDIPEVVKYSETLPDVVFSMHNKYSCSSLTQDIIKEKIEELDLNRVVVAACTPRTHEPLFQKTIREAGLNEYLFNFVSIRELDSWVHMGDEDKATEKAKDLVRMGVARTRFLRPEIKIEGDVIPEALIIGGGISGMTAAMEIAKKGYKVHLVEKDNKLGGQLNLIYKLNFDKIDSKEYLENKLEEFNKLQKISTYLDSEVIEVKGSVGNFEIKVKNNKENKTSELKVGAIIVATGAHEYKPVGWYNYEEDPRVMTQLELSEKLKSKELVDGETLVFIHCVGSRQTDPNLGKSYCSLICCSESIRHALYVKENYPNSDIYVLYRDIRVGTDEEPFYWKARENVNYIRFNDYPEVEMENGVINVRVNDILTQVSLNIKADKVVLSTPLVPYDNKLLSELLKVPLDQNGFFLEAHIKLRPVDFATDGIFLAGTAHGPKGISDAISQGRGAAAHALIPLTSGKVENEPLVSVVDPSLCIACQECEEVCNFGAIGVNFDGEVLVSESNPLLCKGCGDCAAACPAGAITMSHYADDQLIPMISEAIHSNEKPLIVAFLCNWCSYAGADTCGVSRFQYPTNIRPIRVMCSGRIPKSFILQAFLEGADGVFIGGCHIGDCHYLEGNYDAERRYNELHEILEKVGINPNRLRLEWVSASEGKRFAEVVSDFVGKIKEIGPLSTQGGV
;
A
#
# COMPACT_ATOMS: atom_id res chain seq x y z
N MET A 1 -28.39 -17.06 21.42
CA MET A 1 -28.15 -15.60 21.57
C MET A 1 -28.32 -14.77 20.29
N LYS A 2 -28.37 -15.32 19.06
CA LYS A 2 -28.44 -14.56 17.79
C LYS A 2 -29.74 -13.76 17.51
N LYS A 3 -30.86 -13.98 18.22
CA LYS A 3 -32.17 -13.39 17.87
C LYS A 3 -32.36 -11.90 18.21
N ASN A 4 -31.41 -11.26 18.89
CA ASN A 4 -31.56 -9.90 19.47
C ASN A 4 -30.39 -8.94 19.15
N MET A 5 -29.54 -9.25 18.16
CA MET A 5 -28.41 -8.39 17.76
C MET A 5 -28.83 -7.38 16.69
N THR A 6 -28.39 -6.12 16.83
CA THR A 6 -28.51 -5.08 15.80
C THR A 6 -27.53 -5.35 14.65
N SER A 7 -27.87 -4.88 13.44
CA SER A 7 -27.03 -4.97 12.25
C SER A 7 -25.98 -3.86 12.17
N ASN A 8 -26.14 -2.79 12.94
CA ASN A 8 -25.33 -1.59 12.82
C ASN A 8 -24.01 -1.72 13.59
N ILE A 9 -22.90 -1.32 12.99
CA ILE A 9 -21.60 -1.15 13.63
C ILE A 9 -21.19 0.31 13.49
N MET A 10 -20.70 0.92 14.56
CA MET A 10 -20.23 2.30 14.50
C MET A 10 -18.72 2.37 14.31
N VAL A 11 -18.26 3.23 13.40
CA VAL A 11 -16.84 3.58 13.23
C VAL A 11 -16.66 5.07 13.55
N ILE A 12 -15.81 5.39 14.53
CA ILE A 12 -15.56 6.77 14.98
C ILE A 12 -14.19 7.21 14.45
N GLY A 13 -14.19 8.07 13.44
CA GLY A 13 -13.01 8.61 12.78
C GLY A 13 -12.93 8.24 11.30
N GLY A 14 -12.83 9.25 10.46
CA GLY A 14 -12.77 9.20 8.99
C GLY A 14 -11.37 9.08 8.41
N GLY A 15 -10.36 8.66 9.17
CA GLY A 15 -9.00 8.41 8.64
C GLY A 15 -8.90 7.09 7.89
N ILE A 16 -7.73 6.78 7.32
CA ILE A 16 -7.52 5.54 6.54
C ILE A 16 -7.92 4.26 7.30
N SER A 17 -7.62 4.15 8.61
CA SER A 17 -8.07 2.99 9.40
C SER A 17 -9.58 2.91 9.53
N GLY A 18 -10.26 4.04 9.75
CA GLY A 18 -11.72 4.03 9.84
C GLY A 18 -12.38 3.71 8.50
N ILE A 19 -11.83 4.27 7.42
CA ILE A 19 -12.25 3.99 6.04
C ILE A 19 -12.13 2.49 5.75
N GLU A 20 -10.97 1.88 6.04
CA GLU A 20 -10.74 0.46 5.83
C GLU A 20 -11.70 -0.39 6.68
N SER A 21 -11.83 -0.10 7.98
CA SER A 21 -12.78 -0.83 8.82
C SER A 21 -14.22 -0.74 8.30
N ALA A 22 -14.63 0.43 7.81
CA ALA A 22 -15.98 0.62 7.26
C ALA A 22 -16.19 -0.16 5.96
N LEU A 23 -15.22 -0.14 5.03
CA LEU A 23 -15.30 -0.88 3.77
C LEU A 23 -15.32 -2.39 4.01
N THR A 24 -14.38 -2.92 4.79
CA THR A 24 -14.31 -4.36 5.09
C THR A 24 -15.61 -4.87 5.72
N LEU A 25 -16.22 -4.11 6.65
CA LEU A 25 -17.51 -4.47 7.25
C LEU A 25 -18.65 -4.38 6.24
N ALA A 26 -18.68 -3.31 5.44
CA ALA A 26 -19.73 -3.08 4.45
C ALA A 26 -19.73 -4.16 3.35
N GLU A 27 -18.56 -4.60 2.90
CA GLU A 27 -18.36 -5.68 1.91
C GLU A 27 -18.74 -7.06 2.46
N GLN A 28 -18.60 -7.28 3.77
CA GLN A 28 -19.17 -8.46 4.45
C GLN A 28 -20.70 -8.36 4.64
N GLY A 29 -21.34 -7.26 4.23
CA GLY A 29 -22.78 -7.06 4.31
C GLY A 29 -23.28 -6.49 5.64
N TYR A 30 -22.44 -5.82 6.43
CA TYR A 30 -22.87 -5.13 7.66
C TYR A 30 -23.27 -3.68 7.40
N LYS A 31 -24.27 -3.17 8.13
CA LYS A 31 -24.55 -1.73 8.13
C LYS A 31 -23.51 -1.02 8.99
N VAL A 32 -22.84 -0.02 8.43
CA VAL A 32 -21.83 0.78 9.11
C VAL A 32 -22.32 2.21 9.26
N ILE A 33 -22.21 2.76 10.47
CA ILE A 33 -22.43 4.17 10.77
C ILE A 33 -21.06 4.81 11.00
N MET A 34 -20.59 5.61 10.06
CA MET A 34 -19.27 6.22 10.13
C MET A 34 -19.38 7.67 10.59
N VAL A 35 -18.83 7.99 11.75
CA VAL A 35 -18.86 9.34 12.35
C VAL A 35 -17.51 10.02 12.15
N GLU A 36 -17.48 11.15 11.46
CA GLU A 36 -16.27 11.96 11.28
C GLU A 36 -16.49 13.40 11.76
N LYS A 37 -15.57 13.86 12.61
CA LYS A 37 -15.60 15.18 13.26
C LYS A 37 -15.51 16.33 12.25
N SER A 38 -14.69 16.17 11.22
CA SER A 38 -14.43 17.16 10.18
C SER A 38 -15.48 17.08 9.08
N SER A 39 -15.60 18.09 8.22
CA SER A 39 -16.57 18.08 7.10
C SER A 39 -16.20 17.13 5.96
N SER A 40 -15.03 16.47 6.03
CA SER A 40 -14.58 15.46 5.08
C SER A 40 -13.87 14.32 5.82
N ILE A 41 -13.96 13.10 5.27
CA ILE A 41 -13.06 12.00 5.60
C ILE A 41 -11.69 12.19 4.92
N GLY A 42 -10.73 11.33 5.25
CA GLY A 42 -9.36 11.28 4.72
C GLY A 42 -8.27 11.35 5.80
N GLY A 43 -8.55 12.01 6.92
CA GLY A 43 -7.61 12.15 8.04
C GLY A 43 -6.27 12.80 7.64
N ARG A 44 -5.20 12.49 8.39
CA ARG A 44 -3.84 13.00 8.12
C ARG A 44 -3.27 12.54 6.78
N MET A 45 -3.66 11.34 6.31
CA MET A 45 -3.20 10.81 5.02
C MET A 45 -3.61 11.72 3.84
N ALA A 46 -4.78 12.35 3.90
CA ALA A 46 -5.21 13.29 2.87
C ALA A 46 -4.33 14.57 2.79
N GLN A 47 -3.66 14.94 3.88
CA GLN A 47 -2.76 16.09 3.91
C GLN A 47 -1.37 15.80 3.32
N LEU A 48 -0.99 14.52 3.23
CA LEU A 48 0.33 14.12 2.73
C LEU A 48 0.43 14.32 1.21
N ASP A 49 1.63 14.64 0.71
CA ASP A 49 1.91 14.61 -0.72
C ASP A 49 2.14 13.17 -1.19
N LYS A 50 3.19 12.53 -0.66
CA LYS A 50 3.57 11.14 -0.99
C LYS A 50 3.59 10.23 0.25
N THR A 51 3.59 8.91 0.03
CA THR A 51 3.74 7.90 1.09
C THR A 51 4.99 7.04 0.90
N PHE A 52 5.85 6.93 1.93
CA PHE A 52 6.99 6.00 1.93
C PHE A 52 6.55 4.54 2.10
N PRO A 53 7.33 3.52 1.69
CA PRO A 53 8.56 3.64 0.90
C PRO A 53 8.28 3.74 -0.61
N THR A 54 7.02 3.63 -1.04
CA THR A 54 6.64 3.54 -2.45
C THR A 54 6.72 4.86 -3.19
N LEU A 55 6.60 6.01 -2.51
CA LEU A 55 6.45 7.34 -3.10
C LEU A 55 5.15 7.51 -3.90
N ASP A 56 4.13 6.70 -3.59
CA ASP A 56 2.78 6.89 -4.14
C ASP A 56 2.22 8.25 -3.74
N CYS A 57 1.50 8.87 -4.67
CA CYS A 57 0.66 10.03 -4.37
C CYS A 57 -0.41 9.65 -3.33
N SER A 58 -0.35 10.27 -2.15
CA SER A 58 -1.14 9.84 -1.00
C SER A 58 -2.63 9.99 -1.25
N ILE A 59 -3.06 11.16 -1.71
CA ILE A 59 -4.48 11.39 -2.02
C ILE A 59 -4.94 10.57 -3.23
N CYS A 60 -4.06 10.26 -4.17
CA CYS A 60 -4.42 9.48 -5.35
C CYS A 60 -4.79 8.04 -4.97
N ILE A 61 -4.13 7.45 -3.98
CA ILE A 61 -4.48 6.10 -3.52
C ILE A 61 -5.61 6.13 -2.47
N LEU A 62 -5.73 7.22 -1.69
CA LEU A 62 -6.76 7.36 -0.65
C LEU A 62 -8.14 7.76 -1.19
N ALA A 63 -8.20 8.70 -2.14
CA ALA A 63 -9.46 9.25 -2.65
C ALA A 63 -10.41 8.18 -3.22
N PRO A 64 -9.95 7.14 -3.94
CA PRO A 64 -10.80 6.02 -4.36
C PRO A 64 -11.53 5.37 -3.17
N LYS A 65 -10.82 5.03 -2.09
CA LYS A 65 -11.43 4.46 -0.88
C LYS A 65 -12.39 5.44 -0.19
N MET A 66 -12.08 6.75 -0.18
CA MET A 66 -12.99 7.77 0.35
C MET A 66 -14.31 7.81 -0.45
N VAL A 67 -14.22 7.83 -1.77
CA VAL A 67 -15.40 7.82 -2.67
C VAL A 67 -16.17 6.52 -2.51
N GLU A 68 -15.48 5.39 -2.39
CA GLU A 68 -16.08 4.09 -2.17
C GLU A 68 -16.93 4.06 -0.90
N VAL A 69 -16.38 4.54 0.23
CA VAL A 69 -17.12 4.70 1.50
C VAL A 69 -18.37 5.55 1.30
N ALA A 70 -18.24 6.71 0.66
CA ALA A 70 -19.35 7.64 0.49
C ALA A 70 -20.45 7.12 -0.46
N ARG A 71 -20.11 6.19 -1.36
CA ARG A 71 -21.04 5.57 -2.32
C ARG A 71 -21.49 4.17 -1.91
N ASN A 72 -21.00 3.64 -0.79
CA ASN A 72 -21.36 2.30 -0.36
C ASN A 72 -22.75 2.33 0.30
N PRO A 73 -23.75 1.56 -0.19
CA PRO A 73 -25.11 1.55 0.36
C PRO A 73 -25.16 1.10 1.84
N ASN A 74 -24.20 0.24 2.22
CA ASN A 74 -24.10 -0.30 3.55
C ASN A 74 -23.40 0.68 4.51
N VAL A 75 -22.88 1.80 4.04
CA VAL A 75 -22.26 2.83 4.88
C VAL A 75 -23.13 4.09 4.96
N GLU A 76 -23.49 4.49 6.17
CA GLU A 76 -24.05 5.82 6.45
C GLU A 76 -22.91 6.73 6.92
N LEU A 77 -22.52 7.67 6.05
CA LEU A 77 -21.42 8.60 6.34
C LEU A 77 -21.92 9.88 7.01
N LEU A 78 -21.61 10.03 8.29
CA LEU A 78 -21.91 11.20 9.13
C LEU A 78 -20.67 12.07 9.32
N THR A 79 -20.32 12.87 8.32
CA THR A 79 -19.29 13.90 8.45
C THR A 79 -19.82 15.14 9.16
N TYR A 80 -18.89 15.94 9.68
CA TYR A 80 -19.15 17.09 10.55
C TYR A 80 -20.01 16.72 11.77
N SER A 81 -19.77 15.53 12.33
CA SER A 81 -20.56 14.94 13.41
C SER A 81 -19.66 14.36 14.50
N GLU A 82 -20.14 14.34 15.74
CA GLU A 82 -19.36 13.85 16.90
C GLU A 82 -20.22 12.97 17.81
N VAL A 83 -19.60 12.01 18.48
CA VAL A 83 -20.27 11.19 19.49
C VAL A 83 -20.47 12.00 20.77
N GLU A 84 -21.71 12.08 21.21
CA GLU A 84 -22.14 12.81 22.40
C GLU A 84 -22.16 11.91 23.63
N ASN A 85 -22.74 10.70 23.49
CA ASN A 85 -22.92 9.77 24.59
C ASN A 85 -23.00 8.32 24.09
N VAL A 86 -22.45 7.39 24.86
CA VAL A 86 -22.58 5.94 24.63
C VAL A 86 -23.03 5.25 25.90
N ALA A 87 -24.10 4.46 25.79
CA ALA A 87 -24.63 3.64 26.87
C ALA A 87 -24.85 2.20 26.39
N GLY A 88 -24.95 1.25 27.32
CA GLY A 88 -25.17 -0.16 27.03
C GLY A 88 -23.88 -0.98 26.96
N GLN A 89 -23.98 -2.15 26.32
CA GLN A 89 -22.96 -3.20 26.28
C GLN A 89 -22.89 -3.85 24.89
N ALA A 90 -21.88 -4.69 24.67
CA ALA A 90 -21.68 -5.42 23.43
C ALA A 90 -22.97 -6.08 22.90
N GLY A 91 -23.24 -5.86 21.61
CA GLY A 91 -24.45 -6.28 20.89
C GLY A 91 -25.64 -5.32 20.99
N LYS A 92 -25.64 -4.35 21.91
CA LYS A 92 -26.75 -3.41 22.15
C LYS A 92 -26.31 -2.05 22.73
N PHE A 93 -25.33 -1.40 22.12
CA PHE A 93 -25.00 -0.01 22.46
C PHE A 93 -26.07 0.95 21.96
N GLN A 94 -26.37 1.97 22.75
CA GLN A 94 -27.14 3.16 22.35
C GLN A 94 -26.16 4.32 22.25
N VAL A 95 -26.05 4.92 21.06
CA VAL A 95 -25.10 5.99 20.79
C VAL A 95 -25.85 7.23 20.31
N LYS A 96 -25.61 8.36 20.98
CA LYS A 96 -26.09 9.67 20.55
C LYS A 96 -25.00 10.35 19.73
N VAL A 97 -25.32 10.70 18.49
CA VAL A 97 -24.42 11.42 17.58
C VAL A 97 -24.98 12.83 17.38
N ARG A 98 -24.14 13.83 17.61
CA ARG A 98 -24.44 15.23 17.31
C ARG A 98 -23.95 15.54 15.90
N LYS A 99 -24.87 15.77 14.97
CA LYS A 99 -24.60 16.41 13.69
C LYS A 99 -24.54 17.90 13.90
N LYS A 100 -23.38 18.50 13.64
CA LYS A 100 -23.22 19.96 13.77
C LYS A 100 -23.91 20.67 12.61
N ALA A 101 -24.48 21.85 12.89
CA ALA A 101 -25.04 22.73 11.87
C ALA A 101 -23.97 23.11 10.85
N LYS A 102 -24.18 22.70 9.60
CA LYS A 102 -23.28 23.01 8.48
C LYS A 102 -23.55 24.40 7.89
N TYR A 103 -24.75 24.91 8.16
CA TYR A 103 -25.38 26.09 7.57
C TYR A 103 -25.46 26.08 6.04
N VAL A 104 -25.31 24.89 5.46
CA VAL A 104 -25.41 24.61 4.03
C VAL A 104 -26.18 23.31 3.88
N ASP A 105 -27.29 23.37 3.15
CA ASP A 105 -28.05 22.22 2.69
C ASP A 105 -27.18 21.42 1.70
N TRP A 106 -26.68 20.29 2.17
CA TRP A 106 -25.76 19.45 1.40
C TRP A 106 -26.44 18.68 0.27
N ASP A 107 -27.76 18.52 0.31
CA ASP A 107 -28.52 17.89 -0.77
C ASP A 107 -28.60 18.84 -1.98
N LYS A 108 -28.70 20.16 -1.73
CA LYS A 108 -28.67 21.20 -2.78
C LYS A 108 -27.28 21.63 -3.20
N CYS A 109 -26.29 21.58 -2.29
CA CYS A 109 -24.97 22.13 -2.56
C CYS A 109 -24.22 21.34 -3.65
N THR A 110 -23.93 21.97 -4.79
CA THR A 110 -23.14 21.35 -5.88
C THR A 110 -21.64 21.23 -5.55
N GLY A 111 -21.17 21.92 -4.52
CA GLY A 111 -19.74 21.99 -4.18
C GLY A 111 -18.93 22.86 -5.15
N CYS A 112 -19.56 23.73 -5.95
CA CYS A 112 -18.85 24.58 -6.92
C CYS A 112 -17.79 25.51 -6.28
N GLY A 113 -17.95 25.87 -5.00
CA GLY A 113 -17.01 26.71 -4.26
C GLY A 113 -17.11 28.22 -4.54
N LEU A 114 -18.03 28.65 -5.41
CA LEU A 114 -18.21 30.06 -5.78
C LEU A 114 -18.52 30.95 -4.57
N CYS A 115 -19.32 30.46 -3.62
CA CYS A 115 -19.67 31.16 -2.40
C CYS A 115 -18.46 31.55 -1.52
N SER A 116 -17.40 30.73 -1.52
CA SER A 116 -16.14 31.01 -0.80
C SER A 116 -15.40 32.21 -1.41
N THR A 117 -15.47 32.39 -2.73
CA THR A 117 -14.76 33.48 -3.44
C THR A 117 -15.25 34.88 -3.03
N LYS A 118 -16.53 34.99 -2.63
CA LYS A 118 -17.17 36.25 -2.21
C LYS A 118 -17.10 36.50 -0.71
N CYS A 119 -16.66 35.53 0.08
CA CYS A 119 -16.58 35.69 1.53
C CYS A 119 -15.50 36.74 1.90
N PRO A 120 -15.83 37.77 2.71
CA PRO A 120 -14.85 38.79 3.09
C PRO A 120 -13.84 38.32 4.14
N MET A 121 -14.11 37.21 4.84
CA MET A 121 -13.26 36.66 5.90
C MET A 121 -12.09 35.86 5.32
N LYS A 122 -11.14 36.53 4.66
CA LYS A 122 -10.06 35.88 3.87
C LYS A 122 -8.78 35.53 4.66
N LYS A 123 -8.75 35.76 5.97
CA LYS A 123 -7.54 35.64 6.82
C LYS A 123 -7.68 34.61 7.94
N ILE A 124 -8.55 33.62 7.76
CA ILE A 124 -8.68 32.52 8.72
C ILE A 124 -7.60 31.50 8.35
N PRO A 125 -6.65 31.16 9.24
CA PRO A 125 -5.65 30.14 8.95
C PRO A 125 -6.33 28.81 8.57
N ASN A 126 -5.89 28.19 7.48
CA ASN A 126 -6.44 26.93 7.04
C ASN A 126 -5.81 25.78 7.84
N GLU A 127 -6.63 25.05 8.60
CA GLU A 127 -6.21 23.94 9.43
C GLU A 127 -5.69 22.76 8.61
N PHE A 128 -6.22 22.54 7.40
CA PHE A 128 -5.74 21.49 6.49
C PHE A 128 -4.33 21.81 5.96
N GLU A 129 -4.01 23.10 5.83
CA GLU A 129 -2.70 23.59 5.40
C GLU A 129 -1.75 23.88 6.57
N GLU A 130 -2.03 23.34 7.76
CA GLU A 130 -1.23 23.55 8.98
C GLU A 130 -0.94 25.03 9.29
N GLY A 131 -1.92 25.89 8.97
CA GLY A 131 -1.86 27.33 9.18
C GLY A 131 -0.97 28.11 8.19
N MET A 132 -0.39 27.46 7.17
CA MET A 132 0.41 28.16 6.15
C MET A 132 -0.48 28.93 5.15
N GLY A 133 -1.59 28.31 4.75
CA GLY A 133 -2.59 28.93 3.88
C GLY A 133 -3.70 29.63 4.67
N ASN A 134 -4.53 30.41 3.97
CA ASN A 134 -5.77 30.96 4.51
C ASN A 134 -6.98 30.33 3.84
N ARG A 135 -8.08 30.22 4.59
CA ARG A 135 -9.42 29.89 4.10
C ARG A 135 -10.42 31.00 4.45
N THR A 136 -11.63 30.84 3.94
CA THR A 136 -12.78 31.70 4.25
C THR A 136 -13.71 31.07 5.30
N ALA A 137 -14.66 31.87 5.81
CA ALA A 137 -15.63 31.37 6.81
C ALA A 137 -16.56 30.30 6.22
N ILE A 138 -17.00 30.47 4.96
CA ILE A 138 -17.56 29.38 4.16
C ILE A 138 -16.43 28.75 3.35
N TYR A 139 -16.27 27.42 3.41
CA TYR A 139 -15.12 26.74 2.81
C TYR A 139 -15.43 25.29 2.43
N ILE A 140 -14.57 24.72 1.58
CA ILE A 140 -14.42 23.29 1.33
C ILE A 140 -13.02 22.91 1.82
N PRO A 141 -12.83 21.87 2.65
CA PRO A 141 -11.56 21.61 3.32
C PRO A 141 -10.34 21.47 2.38
N PHE A 142 -10.49 20.67 1.32
CA PHE A 142 -9.46 20.44 0.32
C PHE A 142 -10.09 19.96 -1.00
N PRO A 143 -9.38 19.98 -2.14
CA PRO A 143 -9.99 19.76 -3.46
C PRO A 143 -10.69 18.40 -3.63
N GLN A 144 -10.12 17.34 -3.07
CA GLN A 144 -10.63 15.96 -3.13
C GLN A 144 -11.48 15.57 -1.91
N ALA A 145 -11.98 16.55 -1.15
CA ALA A 145 -12.80 16.29 0.03
C ALA A 145 -13.99 15.38 -0.27
N VAL A 146 -14.31 14.47 0.65
CA VAL A 146 -15.47 13.57 0.56
C VAL A 146 -16.25 13.66 1.88
N PRO A 147 -17.52 14.13 1.85
CA PRO A 147 -18.21 14.71 0.70
C PRO A 147 -17.61 16.07 0.31
N ARG A 148 -17.60 16.37 -0.99
CA ARG A 148 -17.10 17.67 -1.50
C ARG A 148 -18.17 18.77 -1.38
N LYS A 149 -18.50 19.17 -0.15
CA LYS A 149 -19.58 20.13 0.15
C LYS A 149 -19.06 21.31 0.96
N ALA A 150 -19.66 22.49 0.75
CA ALA A 150 -19.31 23.68 1.50
C ALA A 150 -19.84 23.59 2.95
N THR A 151 -19.10 24.15 3.89
CA THR A 151 -19.50 24.27 5.32
C THR A 151 -19.18 25.68 5.79
N ILE A 152 -20.02 26.24 6.68
CA ILE A 152 -19.75 27.53 7.32
C ILE A 152 -19.20 27.32 8.73
N ASP A 153 -18.03 27.90 8.97
CA ASP A 153 -17.47 28.11 10.29
C ASP A 153 -18.22 29.23 11.02
N ALA A 154 -19.11 28.84 11.93
CA ALA A 154 -19.95 29.77 12.69
C ALA A 154 -19.15 30.77 13.51
N GLN A 155 -17.98 30.38 14.03
CA GLN A 155 -17.19 31.23 14.92
C GLN A 155 -16.55 32.42 14.19
N ASN A 156 -16.29 32.26 12.89
CA ASN A 156 -15.67 33.29 12.07
C ASN A 156 -16.64 33.94 11.05
N CYS A 157 -17.87 33.44 10.91
CA CYS A 157 -18.85 33.99 9.98
C CYS A 157 -19.43 35.33 10.48
N LEU A 158 -19.29 36.41 9.70
CA LEU A 158 -19.81 37.74 10.06
C LEU A 158 -21.34 37.81 10.14
N TYR A 159 -22.07 36.90 9.48
CA TYR A 159 -23.51 36.82 9.65
C TYR A 159 -23.86 36.23 11.02
N LEU A 160 -23.34 35.04 11.31
CA LEU A 160 -23.68 34.30 12.53
C LEU A 160 -23.14 34.97 13.81
N THR A 161 -22.09 35.79 13.69
CA THR A 161 -21.50 36.50 14.84
C THR A 161 -21.96 37.95 14.99
N LYS A 162 -22.27 38.65 13.89
CA LYS A 162 -22.51 40.12 13.89
C LYS A 162 -23.71 40.56 13.05
N ASP A 163 -24.44 39.62 12.44
CA ASP A 163 -25.57 39.89 11.53
C ASP A 163 -25.25 40.88 10.39
N ALA A 164 -24.02 40.83 9.86
CA ALA A 164 -23.47 41.91 9.03
C ALA A 164 -23.24 41.56 7.55
N CYS A 165 -23.34 40.29 7.13
CA CYS A 165 -22.92 39.86 5.78
C CYS A 165 -23.75 38.71 5.22
N GLN A 166 -24.26 38.81 3.99
CA GLN A 166 -24.98 37.72 3.29
C GLN A 166 -24.45 37.48 1.86
N LEU A 167 -23.18 37.80 1.59
CA LEU A 167 -22.61 37.71 0.23
C LEU A 167 -22.60 36.28 -0.33
N CYS A 168 -22.26 35.28 0.50
CA CYS A 168 -22.28 33.89 0.08
C CYS A 168 -23.69 33.42 -0.31
N LEU A 169 -24.73 33.87 0.41
CA LEU A 169 -26.13 33.57 0.11
C LEU A 169 -26.53 34.11 -1.27
N LYS A 170 -26.10 35.34 -1.61
CA LYS A 170 -26.38 35.96 -2.92
C LYS A 170 -25.68 35.25 -4.09
N GLU A 171 -24.49 34.71 -3.84
CA GLU A 171 -23.70 33.98 -4.86
C GLU A 171 -24.21 32.55 -5.10
N CYS A 172 -24.92 31.96 -4.13
CA CYS A 172 -25.36 30.58 -4.21
C CYS A 172 -26.63 30.44 -5.07
N GLU A 173 -26.45 30.21 -6.36
CA GLU A 173 -27.55 30.09 -7.33
C GLU A 173 -28.57 28.98 -6.98
N VAL A 174 -28.10 27.86 -6.43
CA VAL A 174 -28.94 26.73 -6.01
C VAL A 174 -29.62 26.93 -4.65
N GLY A 175 -29.39 28.06 -3.97
CA GLY A 175 -30.04 28.41 -2.71
C GLY A 175 -29.74 27.43 -1.56
N ALA A 176 -28.51 26.91 -1.49
CA ALA A 176 -28.13 25.91 -0.50
C ALA A 176 -27.79 26.48 0.88
N ILE A 177 -27.52 27.78 1.03
CA ILE A 177 -27.07 28.35 2.30
C ILE A 177 -28.27 28.60 3.24
N ASN A 178 -28.20 28.08 4.46
CA ASN A 178 -29.22 28.22 5.49
C ASN A 178 -28.59 28.55 6.86
N PHE A 179 -28.65 29.81 7.27
CA PHE A 179 -28.07 30.28 8.54
C PHE A 179 -28.89 29.86 9.78
N GLU A 180 -30.14 29.45 9.61
CA GLU A 180 -31.03 29.01 10.71
C GLU A 180 -30.90 27.51 11.00
N MET A 181 -29.96 26.82 10.34
CA MET A 181 -29.69 25.41 10.59
C MET A 181 -29.18 25.20 12.03
N GLU A 182 -29.78 24.25 12.75
CA GLU A 182 -29.40 23.88 14.12
C GLU A 182 -28.69 22.52 14.16
N ASP A 183 -28.00 22.25 15.27
CA ASP A 183 -27.42 20.93 15.54
C ASP A 183 -28.54 19.89 15.70
N GLU A 184 -28.33 18.69 15.15
CA GLU A 184 -29.27 17.58 15.23
C GLU A 184 -28.66 16.46 16.09
N ILE A 185 -29.44 15.90 17.04
CA ILE A 185 -29.06 14.71 17.80
C ILE A 185 -29.77 13.50 17.21
N ILE A 186 -28.99 12.54 16.70
CA ILE A 186 -29.50 11.26 16.19
C ILE A 186 -29.09 10.15 17.14
N GLU A 187 -30.02 9.23 17.42
CA GLU A 187 -29.76 8.05 18.24
C GLU A 187 -29.61 6.81 17.36
N TYR A 188 -28.51 6.07 17.54
CA TYR A 188 -28.26 4.80 16.86
C TYR A 188 -28.17 3.67 17.87
N GLN A 189 -28.71 2.52 17.50
CA GLN A 189 -28.47 1.26 18.20
C GLN A 189 -27.44 0.43 17.45
N VAL A 190 -26.27 0.18 18.04
CA VAL A 190 -25.13 -0.48 17.39
C VAL A 190 -24.64 -1.70 18.18
N GLY A 191 -24.13 -2.71 17.48
CA GLY A 191 -23.66 -3.96 18.08
C GLY A 191 -22.25 -3.80 18.66
N SER A 192 -21.42 -3.02 18.00
CA SER A 192 -20.03 -2.76 18.36
C SER A 192 -19.59 -1.38 17.88
N ILE A 193 -18.47 -0.92 18.41
CA ILE A 193 -17.88 0.39 18.10
C ILE A 193 -16.39 0.21 17.81
N ILE A 194 -15.92 0.80 16.71
CA ILE A 194 -14.50 0.90 16.37
C ILE A 194 -14.07 2.36 16.51
N VAL A 195 -12.99 2.61 17.26
CA VAL A 195 -12.39 3.94 17.43
C VAL A 195 -11.13 4.02 16.56
N ALA A 196 -11.15 4.95 15.60
CA ALA A 196 -10.09 5.16 14.61
C ALA A 196 -9.79 6.66 14.46
N THR A 197 -9.69 7.38 15.58
CA THR A 197 -9.64 8.86 15.60
C THR A 197 -8.31 9.45 15.17
N GLY A 198 -7.26 8.63 15.00
CA GLY A 198 -5.93 9.06 14.58
C GLY A 198 -5.17 9.81 15.68
N TYR A 199 -4.37 10.79 15.27
CA TYR A 199 -3.41 11.49 16.13
C TYR A 199 -3.33 13.00 15.81
N ASP A 200 -2.71 13.74 16.72
CA ASP A 200 -2.23 15.12 16.50
C ASP A 200 -0.70 15.18 16.67
N GLN A 201 -0.08 16.28 16.28
CA GLN A 201 1.33 16.52 16.56
C GLN A 201 1.52 17.65 17.55
N ILE A 202 2.58 17.57 18.34
CA ILE A 202 2.92 18.60 19.32
C ILE A 202 3.34 19.89 18.61
N ASP A 203 2.95 21.04 19.15
CA ASP A 203 3.42 22.35 18.68
C ASP A 203 4.89 22.56 19.13
N PRO A 204 5.87 22.63 18.22
CA PRO A 204 7.29 22.74 18.60
C PRO A 204 7.65 24.02 19.35
N SER A 205 6.75 25.00 19.46
CA SER A 205 6.98 26.25 20.22
C SER A 205 7.32 25.99 21.69
N ILE A 206 6.97 24.80 22.22
CA ILE A 206 7.35 24.36 23.57
C ILE A 206 8.86 24.07 23.74
N LEU A 207 9.62 24.02 22.63
CA LEU A 207 11.05 23.80 22.59
C LEU A 207 11.74 25.06 22.05
N PRO A 208 12.08 26.05 22.91
CA PRO A 208 12.58 27.36 22.48
C PRO A 208 13.83 27.31 21.59
N ARG A 209 14.68 26.29 21.77
CA ARG A 209 15.92 26.10 20.99
C ARG A 209 15.73 26.00 19.48
N TYR A 210 14.52 25.69 19.02
CA TYR A 210 14.23 25.59 17.58
C TYR A 210 13.59 26.87 17.01
N HIS A 211 13.20 27.83 17.85
CA HIS A 211 12.63 29.12 17.43
C HIS A 211 11.46 29.00 16.42
N TYR A 212 10.68 27.92 16.55
CA TYR A 212 9.49 27.70 15.73
C TYR A 212 8.47 28.83 15.94
N ARG A 213 7.91 29.38 14.84
CA ARG A 213 7.09 30.61 14.75
C ARG A 213 7.79 31.93 15.05
N GLU A 214 8.99 31.93 15.60
CA GLU A 214 9.82 33.12 15.72
C GLU A 214 10.58 33.36 14.40
N TYR A 215 11.23 32.32 13.88
CA TYR A 215 11.85 32.35 12.56
C TYR A 215 10.91 31.73 11.52
N LYS A 216 10.61 32.49 10.47
CA LYS A 216 9.64 32.06 9.44
C LYS A 216 10.11 30.85 8.64
N ASN A 217 11.42 30.68 8.47
CA ASN A 217 12.00 29.58 7.71
C ASN A 217 12.15 28.28 8.52
N VAL A 218 11.63 28.23 9.76
CA VAL A 218 11.50 27.01 10.56
C VAL A 218 10.06 26.52 10.46
N VAL A 219 9.86 25.37 9.82
CA VAL A 219 8.54 24.75 9.56
C VAL A 219 8.46 23.36 10.17
N THR A 220 7.26 22.83 10.40
CA THR A 220 7.07 21.41 10.75
C THR A 220 7.13 20.50 9.53
N ALA A 221 7.35 19.21 9.73
CA ALA A 221 7.29 18.22 8.65
C ALA A 221 5.92 18.19 7.95
N MET A 222 4.81 18.31 8.69
CA MET A 222 3.49 18.41 8.07
C MET A 222 3.28 19.71 7.30
N GLN A 223 3.86 20.84 7.73
CA GLN A 223 3.89 22.05 6.92
C GLN A 223 4.70 21.84 5.65
N TYR A 224 5.84 21.15 5.74
CA TYR A 224 6.65 20.80 4.58
C TYR A 224 5.90 19.88 3.59
N GLU A 225 5.13 18.89 4.07
CA GLU A 225 4.21 18.09 3.23
C GLU A 225 3.26 18.97 2.43
N ARG A 226 2.72 20.01 3.05
CA ARG A 226 1.82 20.95 2.38
C ARG A 226 2.56 21.81 1.36
N LEU A 227 3.83 22.18 1.59
CA LEU A 227 4.67 22.86 0.58
C LEU A 227 4.95 21.96 -0.64
N LEU A 228 5.24 20.68 -0.41
CA LEU A 228 5.48 19.69 -1.47
C LEU A 228 4.21 19.35 -2.27
N SER A 229 3.05 19.50 -1.65
CA SER A 229 1.78 19.09 -2.26
C SER A 229 1.34 20.02 -3.39
N ALA A 230 0.98 19.43 -4.54
CA ALA A 230 0.43 20.16 -5.68
C ALA A 230 -0.92 20.87 -5.41
N SER A 231 -1.61 20.48 -4.33
CA SER A 231 -2.83 21.13 -3.85
C SER A 231 -2.60 22.03 -2.63
N GLY A 232 -1.35 22.16 -2.19
CA GLY A 232 -0.97 23.02 -1.07
C GLY A 232 -0.80 24.48 -1.46
N PRO A 233 -0.42 25.35 -0.50
CA PRO A 233 -0.46 26.80 -0.67
C PRO A 233 0.59 27.34 -1.65
N THR A 234 1.65 26.59 -1.92
CA THR A 234 2.70 26.94 -2.89
C THR A 234 2.64 26.08 -4.15
N GLU A 235 1.56 25.31 -4.35
CA GLU A 235 1.33 24.46 -5.52
C GLU A 235 2.48 23.47 -5.82
N GLY A 236 3.21 23.04 -4.78
CA GLY A 236 4.33 22.11 -4.90
C GLY A 236 5.71 22.79 -4.95
N GLN A 237 5.77 24.12 -4.94
CA GLN A 237 7.04 24.86 -4.90
C GLN A 237 7.59 24.94 -3.47
N ILE A 238 8.88 24.64 -3.32
CA ILE A 238 9.60 24.65 -2.04
C ILE A 238 10.13 26.07 -1.78
N LEU A 239 9.22 26.94 -1.33
CA LEU A 239 9.50 28.35 -1.10
C LEU A 239 9.71 28.64 0.39
N ARG A 240 10.68 29.50 0.69
CA ARG A 240 10.92 30.05 2.02
C ARG A 240 9.76 30.95 2.44
N SER A 241 9.23 30.74 3.64
CA SER A 241 8.09 31.52 4.15
C SER A 241 8.46 32.97 4.51
N SER A 242 9.74 33.32 4.58
CA SER A 242 10.21 34.68 4.87
C SER A 242 10.11 35.63 3.67
N ASP A 243 10.46 35.15 2.48
CA ASP A 243 10.67 35.96 1.26
C ASP A 243 10.10 35.34 -0.02
N ASN A 244 9.59 34.10 0.01
CA ASN A 244 9.12 33.31 -1.12
C ASN A 244 10.20 32.95 -2.15
N GLU A 245 11.48 32.97 -1.77
CA GLU A 245 12.57 32.47 -2.60
C GLU A 245 12.68 30.94 -2.49
N HIS A 246 13.22 30.28 -3.52
CA HIS A 246 13.44 28.83 -3.50
C HIS A 246 14.48 28.43 -2.45
N ALA A 247 14.20 27.38 -1.69
CA ALA A 247 15.16 26.80 -0.75
C ALA A 247 16.09 25.80 -1.46
N HIS A 248 17.40 25.99 -1.34
CA HIS A 248 18.43 25.16 -1.97
C HIS A 248 19.28 24.37 -0.97
N ASN A 249 19.24 24.72 0.32
CA ASN A 249 19.85 23.95 1.40
C ASN A 249 18.86 23.73 2.55
N ILE A 250 18.43 22.49 2.76
CA ILE A 250 17.33 22.15 3.68
C ILE A 250 17.80 21.16 4.74
N ALA A 251 17.48 21.47 6.00
CA ALA A 251 17.77 20.62 7.15
C ALA A 251 16.49 19.99 7.72
N PHE A 252 16.44 18.66 7.82
CA PHE A 252 15.41 17.92 8.55
C PHE A 252 15.93 17.55 9.93
N ILE A 253 15.18 17.86 10.98
CA ILE A 253 15.55 17.56 12.36
C ILE A 253 14.59 16.54 12.95
N GLY A 254 15.11 15.35 13.23
CA GLY A 254 14.42 14.24 13.86
C GLY A 254 14.11 14.45 15.34
N CYS A 255 13.20 13.64 15.87
CA CYS A 255 12.92 13.53 17.31
C CYS A 255 12.59 14.88 17.99
N VAL A 256 11.90 15.80 17.30
CA VAL A 256 11.51 17.10 17.86
C VAL A 256 10.39 16.88 18.88
N GLY A 257 10.74 16.82 20.16
CA GLY A 257 9.81 16.56 21.27
C GLY A 257 9.57 15.08 21.55
N SER A 258 9.83 14.17 20.60
CA SER A 258 9.82 12.73 20.83
C SER A 258 11.11 12.28 21.52
N ARG A 259 11.06 11.15 22.22
CA ARG A 259 12.21 10.59 22.96
C ARG A 259 12.85 11.65 23.86
N ASN A 260 12.00 12.42 24.53
CA ASN A 260 12.36 13.49 25.43
C ASN A 260 11.54 13.33 26.72
N GLU A 261 12.22 13.09 27.84
CA GLU A 261 11.63 12.79 29.16
C GLU A 261 10.68 13.90 29.64
N ASP A 262 11.01 15.15 29.32
CA ASP A 262 10.24 16.32 29.76
C ASP A 262 9.00 16.59 28.89
N VAL A 263 8.88 15.92 27.74
CA VAL A 263 7.86 16.23 26.72
C VAL A 263 7.08 14.99 26.29
N CYS A 264 7.68 14.13 25.45
CA CYS A 264 7.08 12.88 25.00
C CYS A 264 8.13 11.78 25.14
N PRO A 265 8.03 10.91 26.16
CA PRO A 265 9.06 9.95 26.50
C PRO A 265 9.11 8.72 25.58
N TYR A 266 8.61 8.86 24.36
CA TYR A 266 8.39 7.77 23.43
C TYR A 266 8.74 8.15 21.99
N CYS A 267 8.93 7.13 21.17
CA CYS A 267 9.12 7.27 19.74
C CYS A 267 7.79 7.44 19.00
N SER A 268 7.76 8.31 17.98
CA SER A 268 6.62 8.46 17.08
C SER A 268 6.62 7.48 15.89
N LYS A 269 7.52 6.49 15.90
CA LYS A 269 7.71 5.35 14.97
C LYS A 269 8.03 5.65 13.50
N PHE A 270 7.40 6.65 12.88
CA PHE A 270 7.47 6.85 11.42
C PHE A 270 8.16 8.16 10.98
N CYS A 271 8.66 8.97 11.92
CA CYS A 271 9.32 10.23 11.60
C CYS A 271 10.62 10.11 10.83
N CYS A 272 11.41 9.06 11.09
CA CYS A 272 12.61 8.76 10.30
C CYS A 272 12.26 8.53 8.82
N MET A 273 11.12 7.86 8.57
CA MET A 273 10.70 7.52 7.22
C MET A 273 10.12 8.71 6.46
N TYR A 274 9.32 9.57 7.08
CA TYR A 274 8.83 10.75 6.37
C TYR A 274 9.96 11.75 6.08
N MET A 275 10.98 11.89 6.94
CA MET A 275 12.12 12.78 6.65
C MET A 275 12.90 12.29 5.43
N ALA A 276 13.16 10.97 5.36
CA ALA A 276 13.79 10.37 4.19
C ALA A 276 12.95 10.58 2.93
N LYS A 277 11.63 10.38 3.03
CA LYS A 277 10.69 10.59 1.93
C LYS A 277 10.63 12.03 1.47
N GLU A 278 10.45 12.98 2.39
CA GLU A 278 10.40 14.41 2.10
C GLU A 278 11.72 14.87 1.47
N GLY A 279 12.86 14.38 1.97
CA GLY A 279 14.16 14.65 1.37
C GLY A 279 14.32 14.05 -0.03
N VAL A 280 13.88 12.81 -0.26
CA VAL A 280 13.89 12.19 -1.61
C VAL A 280 13.00 12.98 -2.58
N VAL A 281 11.76 13.28 -2.21
CA VAL A 281 10.82 14.06 -3.03
C VAL A 281 11.36 15.47 -3.29
N THR A 282 12.08 16.07 -2.34
CA THR A 282 12.79 17.34 -2.53
C THR A 282 13.84 17.23 -3.64
N ARG A 283 14.65 16.16 -3.62
CA ARG A 283 15.66 15.91 -4.65
C ARG A 283 15.05 15.54 -6.00
N GLU A 284 13.85 14.95 -6.04
CA GLU A 284 13.08 14.74 -7.27
C GLU A 284 12.61 16.06 -7.89
N HIS A 285 11.97 16.93 -7.09
CA HIS A 285 11.44 18.21 -7.58
C HIS A 285 12.54 19.26 -7.84
N ALA A 286 13.63 19.23 -7.07
CA ALA A 286 14.74 20.17 -7.16
C ALA A 286 16.10 19.44 -7.00
N PRO A 287 16.64 18.86 -8.09
CA PRO A 287 17.85 18.03 -8.07
C PRO A 287 19.14 18.70 -7.59
N ASP A 288 19.18 20.03 -7.51
CA ASP A 288 20.33 20.79 -7.01
C ASP A 288 20.26 21.11 -5.51
N THR A 289 19.12 20.82 -4.86
CA THR A 289 18.88 21.16 -3.45
C THR A 289 19.63 20.22 -2.51
N LYS A 290 20.51 20.73 -1.66
CA LYS A 290 21.20 19.94 -0.64
C LYS A 290 20.22 19.63 0.50
N VAL A 291 20.19 18.36 0.91
CA VAL A 291 19.32 17.88 1.98
C VAL A 291 20.15 17.22 3.06
N SER A 292 20.03 17.73 4.29
CA SER A 292 20.67 17.18 5.48
C SER A 292 19.62 16.68 6.47
N VAL A 293 19.84 15.49 7.05
CA VAL A 293 18.97 14.85 8.03
C VAL A 293 19.74 14.69 9.34
N PHE A 294 19.29 15.38 10.38
CA PHE A 294 19.82 15.29 11.73
C PHE A 294 18.96 14.34 12.57
N PHE A 295 19.55 13.25 13.07
CA PHE A 295 18.81 12.20 13.74
C PHE A 295 19.62 11.57 14.88
N ASN A 296 18.96 10.75 15.71
CA ASN A 296 19.61 9.99 16.77
C ASN A 296 19.84 8.54 16.34
N ASP A 297 18.74 7.82 16.12
CA ASP A 297 18.71 6.46 15.56
C ASP A 297 17.76 6.45 14.36
N THR A 298 18.12 5.73 13.30
CA THR A 298 17.17 5.47 12.21
C THR A 298 16.22 4.38 12.66
N ARG A 299 14.91 4.64 12.73
CA ARG A 299 13.88 3.67 13.10
C ARG A 299 12.93 3.39 11.95
N VAL A 300 12.94 2.14 11.50
CA VAL A 300 12.03 1.59 10.50
C VAL A 300 11.09 0.60 11.19
N ILE A 301 9.84 0.51 10.74
CA ILE A 301 8.79 -0.33 11.35
C ILE A 301 8.02 -1.19 10.35
N GLY A 302 8.50 -1.27 9.11
CA GLY A 302 7.83 -2.02 8.06
C GLY A 302 8.78 -2.52 6.97
N LYS A 303 8.21 -3.34 6.08
CA LYS A 303 8.89 -3.96 4.95
C LYS A 303 9.46 -2.91 3.98
N ASN A 304 10.65 -3.18 3.41
CA ASN A 304 11.37 -2.33 2.44
C ASN A 304 11.74 -0.91 2.93
N GLN A 305 11.59 -0.62 4.22
CA GLN A 305 11.89 0.70 4.76
C GLN A 305 13.40 0.91 4.99
N GLU A 306 14.16 -0.13 5.31
CA GLU A 306 15.62 -0.02 5.43
C GLU A 306 16.24 0.29 4.07
N GLU A 307 15.85 -0.48 3.06
CA GLU A 307 16.31 -0.29 1.70
C GLU A 307 15.95 1.10 1.16
N PHE A 308 14.80 1.65 1.56
CA PHE A 308 14.42 3.01 1.22
C PHE A 308 15.34 4.08 1.87
N ILE A 309 15.78 3.87 3.12
CA ILE A 309 16.75 4.77 3.77
C ILE A 309 18.10 4.72 3.05
N GLU A 310 18.58 3.51 2.74
CA GLU A 310 19.85 3.35 2.02
C GLU A 310 19.77 3.97 0.62
N ARG A 311 18.64 3.79 -0.09
CA ARG A 311 18.38 4.50 -1.36
C ARG A 311 18.42 6.02 -1.22
N ALA A 312 17.84 6.56 -0.14
CA ALA A 312 17.86 8.00 0.11
C ALA A 312 19.30 8.54 0.29
N LYS A 313 20.18 7.76 0.92
CA LYS A 313 21.61 8.10 1.09
C LYS A 313 22.39 7.94 -0.21
N ASP A 314 22.27 6.79 -0.86
CA ASP A 314 23.16 6.39 -1.95
C ASP A 314 22.74 6.97 -3.31
N GLU A 315 21.45 6.90 -3.64
CA GLU A 315 20.93 7.35 -4.94
C GLU A 315 20.58 8.84 -4.93
N TYR A 316 19.98 9.34 -3.85
CA TYR A 316 19.53 10.73 -3.74
C TYR A 316 20.50 11.67 -3.00
N GLN A 317 21.59 11.12 -2.44
CA GLN A 317 22.66 11.85 -1.77
C GLN A 317 22.20 12.69 -0.58
N LEU A 318 21.18 12.22 0.17
CA LEU A 318 20.82 12.84 1.44
C LEU A 318 21.95 12.63 2.45
N GLN A 319 22.35 13.70 3.13
CA GLN A 319 23.40 13.66 4.14
C GLN A 319 22.81 13.37 5.51
N TYR A 320 23.27 12.31 6.17
CA TYR A 320 22.78 11.89 7.48
C TYR A 320 23.81 12.23 8.55
N PHE A 321 23.39 12.93 9.60
CA PHE A 321 24.23 13.33 10.73
C PHE A 321 23.67 12.79 12.03
N HIS A 322 24.47 11.98 12.74
CA HIS A 322 24.14 11.57 14.11
C HIS A 322 24.32 12.76 15.06
N GLY A 323 23.22 13.25 15.61
CA GLY A 323 23.21 14.35 16.57
C GLY A 323 22.06 15.31 16.35
N ILE A 324 21.17 15.41 17.34
CA ILE A 324 20.07 16.38 17.31
C ILE A 324 20.64 17.78 17.58
N PRO A 325 20.31 18.80 16.75
CA PRO A 325 20.81 20.15 16.93
C PRO A 325 20.44 20.74 18.30
N GLY A 326 21.41 21.45 18.89
CA GLY A 326 21.26 22.07 20.20
C GLY A 326 20.73 23.51 20.14
N ASP A 327 20.93 24.20 19.01
CA ASP A 327 20.56 25.62 18.83
C ASP A 327 20.34 25.92 17.33
N ILE A 328 19.40 26.83 17.03
CA ILE A 328 19.14 27.37 15.68
C ILE A 328 19.13 28.88 15.78
N ARG A 329 19.86 29.58 14.90
CA ARG A 329 19.86 31.06 14.86
C ARG A 329 19.58 31.58 13.45
N GLU A 330 18.76 32.61 13.35
CA GLU A 330 18.53 33.31 12.08
C GLU A 330 19.61 34.38 11.83
N ASP A 331 20.17 34.43 10.62
CA ASP A 331 20.90 35.61 10.16
C ASP A 331 19.88 36.72 9.80
N PRO A 332 19.93 37.88 10.46
CA PRO A 332 18.94 38.94 10.26
C PRO A 332 18.93 39.55 8.86
N ASN A 333 20.02 39.41 8.09
CA ASN A 333 20.16 39.97 6.74
C ASN A 333 19.64 39.01 5.67
N THR A 334 20.04 37.73 5.74
CA THR A 334 19.71 36.73 4.71
C THR A 334 18.45 35.93 5.06
N LYS A 335 18.04 35.93 6.34
CA LYS A 335 17.00 35.05 6.89
C LYS A 335 17.33 33.55 6.84
N ASN A 336 18.59 33.22 6.56
CA ASN A 336 19.09 31.85 6.65
C ASN A 336 19.22 31.41 8.11
N LEU A 337 19.26 30.10 8.31
CA LEU A 337 19.25 29.44 9.60
C LEU A 337 20.59 28.74 9.84
N ILE A 338 21.32 29.18 10.87
CA ILE A 338 22.56 28.57 11.34
C ILE A 338 22.19 27.50 12.35
N VAL A 339 22.37 26.23 11.96
CA VAL A 339 22.06 25.06 12.79
C VAL A 339 23.34 24.56 13.43
N LYS A 340 23.39 24.52 14.77
CA LYS A 340 24.54 24.04 15.54
C LYS A 340 24.24 22.66 16.14
N HIS A 341 25.06 21.67 15.81
CA HIS A 341 24.91 20.30 16.31
C HIS A 341 26.26 19.67 16.67
N ALA A 342 26.23 18.66 17.53
CA ALA A 342 27.37 17.76 17.73
C ALA A 342 27.26 16.65 16.68
N ASN A 343 28.32 16.46 15.88
CA ASN A 343 28.44 15.33 14.98
C ASN A 343 29.03 14.15 15.77
N LEU A 344 28.17 13.18 16.12
CA LEU A 344 28.56 12.04 16.94
C LEU A 344 29.45 11.05 16.18
N ASP A 345 29.48 11.09 14.85
CA ASP A 345 30.40 10.25 14.07
C ASP A 345 31.85 10.74 14.17
N THR A 346 32.04 12.06 14.24
CA THR A 346 33.38 12.70 14.27
C THR A 346 33.80 13.23 15.65
N GLY A 347 32.86 13.34 16.59
CA GLY A 347 33.06 13.97 17.90
C GLY A 347 33.17 15.50 17.85
N GLN A 348 32.94 16.14 16.70
CA GLN A 348 33.08 17.59 16.52
C GLN A 348 31.75 18.33 16.71
N VAL A 349 31.82 19.62 17.08
CA VAL A 349 30.65 20.50 17.07
C VAL A 349 30.69 21.34 15.80
N GLU A 350 29.69 21.18 14.97
CA GLU A 350 29.60 21.79 13.64
C GLU A 350 28.50 22.87 13.62
N SER A 351 28.61 23.81 12.68
CA SER A 351 27.61 24.85 12.46
C SER A 351 27.47 25.09 10.96
N THR A 352 26.27 24.86 10.45
CA THR A 352 25.98 24.88 9.02
C THR A 352 24.78 25.79 8.76
N GLU A 353 24.87 26.57 7.70
CA GLU A 353 23.82 27.50 7.28
C GLU A 353 22.84 26.81 6.32
N PHE A 354 21.53 26.99 6.54
CA PHE A 354 20.44 26.41 5.76
C PHE A 354 19.42 27.48 5.36
N ASP A 355 18.76 27.29 4.22
CA ASP A 355 17.67 28.15 3.76
C ASP A 355 16.36 27.86 4.50
N LEU A 356 16.13 26.59 4.83
CA LEU A 356 14.92 26.10 5.48
C LEU A 356 15.25 24.98 6.48
N VAL A 357 14.60 25.00 7.64
CA VAL A 357 14.67 23.92 8.63
C VAL A 357 13.28 23.31 8.81
N VAL A 358 13.21 21.99 8.70
CA VAL A 358 12.01 21.18 8.84
C VAL A 358 12.07 20.35 10.13
N LEU A 359 11.08 20.53 10.99
CA LEU A 359 11.00 19.90 12.31
C LEU A 359 10.10 18.66 12.27
N ALA A 360 10.69 17.49 12.51
CA ALA A 360 9.98 16.22 12.63
C ALA A 360 9.41 16.05 14.05
N ASN A 361 8.29 16.72 14.32
CA ASN A 361 7.70 16.87 15.64
C ASN A 361 6.87 15.67 16.12
N ALA A 362 6.82 15.50 17.44
CA ALA A 362 6.22 14.35 18.10
C ALA A 362 4.73 14.18 17.80
N VAL A 363 4.35 12.92 17.58
CA VAL A 363 2.96 12.47 17.52
C VAL A 363 2.41 12.31 18.93
N ILE A 364 1.22 12.85 19.18
CA ILE A 364 0.51 12.82 20.45
C ILE A 364 -0.94 12.34 20.25
N PRO A 365 -1.63 11.92 21.32
CA PRO A 365 -3.05 11.60 21.25
C PRO A 365 -3.87 12.77 20.73
N ARG A 366 -4.88 12.50 19.90
CA ARG A 366 -5.73 13.55 19.31
C ARG A 366 -6.42 14.40 20.38
N LYS A 367 -6.60 15.69 20.10
CA LYS A 367 -7.36 16.58 20.98
C LYS A 367 -8.79 16.07 21.17
N GLY A 368 -9.15 15.80 22.41
CA GLY A 368 -10.46 15.23 22.78
C GLY A 368 -10.46 13.73 23.08
N THR A 369 -9.32 13.02 22.93
CA THR A 369 -9.21 11.59 23.26
C THR A 369 -9.73 11.26 24.66
N LYS A 370 -9.36 12.05 25.68
CA LYS A 370 -9.84 11.85 27.06
C LYS A 370 -11.37 12.01 27.21
N ASP A 371 -11.95 12.99 26.53
CA ASP A 371 -13.41 13.19 26.55
C ASP A 371 -14.13 12.02 25.88
N LEU A 372 -13.63 11.57 24.72
CA LEU A 372 -14.17 10.42 24.03
C LEU A 372 -14.02 9.12 24.84
N ALA A 373 -12.89 8.91 25.50
CA ALA A 373 -12.66 7.76 26.38
C ALA A 373 -13.69 7.72 27.52
N ASN A 374 -13.96 8.87 28.15
CA ASN A 374 -15.00 8.99 29.18
C ASN A 374 -16.40 8.68 28.64
N LYS A 375 -16.74 9.18 27.44
CA LYS A 375 -18.03 8.92 26.79
C LYS A 375 -18.24 7.45 26.44
N LEU A 376 -17.17 6.75 26.03
CA LEU A 376 -17.19 5.33 25.69
C LEU A 376 -17.12 4.42 26.92
N GLY A 377 -16.55 4.92 28.02
CA GLY A 377 -16.24 4.16 29.22
C GLY A 377 -15.05 3.22 29.01
N ILE A 378 -13.99 3.71 28.37
CA ILE A 378 -12.73 3.00 28.14
C ILE A 378 -11.55 3.79 28.73
N GLU A 379 -10.42 3.14 28.95
CA GLU A 379 -9.27 3.73 29.62
C GLU A 379 -8.20 4.23 28.64
N LEU A 380 -7.30 5.09 29.15
CA LEU A 380 -6.09 5.51 28.47
C LEU A 380 -4.87 4.80 29.07
N ASN A 381 -3.84 4.59 28.25
CA ASN A 381 -2.54 4.13 28.71
C ASN A 381 -1.75 5.27 29.37
N GLU A 382 -0.57 4.95 29.90
CA GLU A 382 0.33 5.88 30.59
C GLU A 382 0.82 7.01 29.67
N LEU A 383 0.75 6.80 28.35
CA LEU A 383 1.14 7.75 27.30
C LEU A 383 -0.04 8.62 26.80
N GLY A 384 -1.25 8.38 27.31
CA GLY A 384 -2.47 9.13 26.96
C GLY A 384 -3.22 8.66 25.71
N PHE A 385 -2.77 7.57 25.07
CA PHE A 385 -3.50 6.90 23.98
C PHE A 385 -4.54 5.92 24.54
N PHE A 386 -5.44 5.40 23.70
CA PHE A 386 -6.42 4.42 24.16
C PHE A 386 -5.72 3.13 24.63
N ARG A 387 -6.07 2.66 25.83
CA ARG A 387 -5.52 1.43 26.41
C ARG A 387 -6.12 0.22 25.70
N THR A 388 -5.25 -0.67 25.22
CA THR A 388 -5.63 -1.99 24.72
C THR A 388 -5.70 -2.99 25.88
N LYS A 389 -6.35 -4.13 25.65
CA LYS A 389 -6.55 -5.18 26.66
C LYS A 389 -5.23 -5.69 27.25
N ASP A 390 -4.28 -6.05 26.40
CA ASP A 390 -2.91 -6.43 26.77
C ASP A 390 -1.96 -6.24 25.56
N SER A 391 -0.68 -6.57 25.74
CA SER A 391 0.35 -6.37 24.70
C SER A 391 0.28 -7.36 23.53
N THR A 392 -0.49 -8.46 23.67
CA THR A 392 -0.74 -9.44 22.60
C THR A 392 -2.04 -9.15 21.85
N GLU A 393 -2.99 -8.46 22.50
CA GLU A 393 -4.30 -8.11 21.98
C GLU A 393 -4.44 -6.59 21.80
N ASP A 394 -3.86 -6.06 20.71
CA ASP A 394 -3.73 -4.61 20.49
C ASP A 394 -4.92 -3.93 19.79
N LEU A 395 -6.05 -4.63 19.63
CA LEU A 395 -7.27 -4.11 19.00
C LEU A 395 -8.48 -4.03 19.94
N GLU A 396 -8.49 -4.82 21.01
CA GLU A 396 -9.55 -4.78 22.02
C GLU A 396 -9.27 -3.66 23.01
N SER A 397 -10.27 -2.81 23.28
CA SER A 397 -10.18 -1.82 24.38
C SER A 397 -10.42 -2.49 25.74
N THR A 398 -10.37 -1.70 26.82
CA THR A 398 -10.75 -2.16 28.17
C THR A 398 -12.24 -2.50 28.34
N LYS A 399 -13.07 -2.31 27.30
CA LYS A 399 -14.50 -2.63 27.32
C LYS A 399 -14.90 -3.51 26.13
N GLU A 400 -15.51 -4.65 26.42
CA GLU A 400 -15.99 -5.59 25.41
C GLU A 400 -16.94 -4.91 24.41
N GLY A 401 -16.77 -5.23 23.12
CA GLY A 401 -17.54 -4.66 22.02
C GLY A 401 -17.08 -3.27 21.55
N ILE A 402 -16.04 -2.71 22.17
CA ILE A 402 -15.36 -1.48 21.72
C ILE A 402 -13.91 -1.82 21.35
N TYR A 403 -13.54 -1.46 20.12
CA TYR A 403 -12.25 -1.77 19.51
C TYR A 403 -11.51 -0.49 19.14
N VAL A 404 -10.19 -0.56 19.07
CA VAL A 404 -9.31 0.56 18.70
C VAL A 404 -8.44 0.16 17.52
N THR A 405 -8.09 1.11 16.65
CA THR A 405 -7.21 0.85 15.50
C THR A 405 -6.52 2.12 14.99
N GLY A 406 -5.40 1.94 14.30
CA GLY A 406 -4.56 3.02 13.78
C GLY A 406 -3.91 3.84 14.88
N SER A 407 -3.50 5.07 14.57
CA SER A 407 -2.66 5.86 15.47
C SER A 407 -3.33 6.38 16.76
N CYS A 408 -4.59 5.98 17.03
CA CYS A 408 -5.27 6.36 18.27
C CYS A 408 -4.88 5.48 19.48
N GLN A 409 -4.30 4.29 19.24
CA GLN A 409 -3.79 3.40 20.28
C GLN A 409 -2.28 3.57 20.53
N SER A 410 -1.51 3.85 19.48
CA SER A 410 -0.12 4.31 19.53
C SER A 410 0.29 4.78 18.12
N PRO A 411 1.31 5.65 17.96
CA PRO A 411 1.83 6.01 16.65
C PRO A 411 2.09 4.78 15.77
N ASP A 412 1.61 4.82 14.52
CA ASP A 412 1.74 3.72 13.57
C ASP A 412 1.70 4.25 12.14
N ASP A 413 2.27 3.50 11.19
CA ASP A 413 2.27 3.88 9.77
C ASP A 413 0.97 3.46 9.05
N ILE A 414 0.82 3.87 7.79
CA ILE A 414 -0.39 3.58 7.00
C ILE A 414 -0.61 2.07 6.80
N ALA A 415 0.45 1.30 6.52
CA ALA A 415 0.31 -0.13 6.19
C ALA A 415 -0.16 -0.95 7.40
N ASN A 416 0.44 -0.70 8.56
CA ASN A 416 0.03 -1.33 9.81
C ASN A 416 -1.36 -0.85 10.23
N SER A 417 -1.65 0.46 10.06
CA SER A 417 -2.96 1.05 10.33
C SER A 417 -4.10 0.42 9.50
N VAL A 418 -3.84 0.07 8.23
CA VAL A 418 -4.79 -0.64 7.35
C VAL A 418 -4.93 -2.11 7.76
N SER A 419 -3.81 -2.81 8.02
CA SER A 419 -3.84 -4.21 8.47
C SER A 419 -4.66 -4.38 9.77
N LYS A 420 -4.42 -3.50 10.74
CA LYS A 420 -5.12 -3.48 12.04
C LYS A 420 -6.60 -3.10 11.89
N ALA A 421 -6.95 -2.27 10.92
CA ALA A 421 -8.34 -1.88 10.67
C ALA A 421 -9.20 -3.06 10.21
N GLY A 422 -8.66 -3.93 9.35
CA GLY A 422 -9.30 -5.20 8.99
C GLY A 422 -9.46 -6.12 10.20
N GLY A 423 -8.45 -6.19 11.07
CA GLY A 423 -8.54 -6.96 12.31
C GLY A 423 -9.62 -6.45 13.27
N ALA A 424 -9.75 -5.12 13.42
CA ALA A 424 -10.80 -4.52 14.23
C ALA A 424 -12.19 -4.76 13.62
N ALA A 425 -12.31 -4.77 12.29
CA ALA A 425 -13.53 -5.14 11.59
C ALA A 425 -13.94 -6.59 11.87
N ALA A 426 -13.01 -7.56 11.81
CA ALA A 426 -13.31 -8.96 12.14
C ALA A 426 -13.91 -9.11 13.55
N LEU A 427 -13.29 -8.46 14.54
CA LEU A 427 -13.77 -8.49 15.93
C LEU A 427 -15.12 -7.80 16.08
N ALA A 428 -15.27 -6.59 15.54
CA ALA A 428 -16.52 -5.82 15.64
C ALA A 428 -17.71 -6.58 15.04
N ALA A 429 -17.47 -7.30 13.95
CA ALA A 429 -18.48 -8.07 13.27
C ALA A 429 -19.03 -9.25 14.12
N LEU A 430 -18.33 -9.71 15.17
CA LEU A 430 -18.81 -10.80 16.04
C LEU A 430 -20.07 -10.42 16.85
N HIS A 431 -20.29 -9.12 17.07
CA HIS A 431 -21.41 -8.60 17.86
C HIS A 431 -22.56 -8.03 17.02
N ALA A 432 -22.51 -8.19 15.69
CA ALA A 432 -23.52 -7.70 14.77
C ALA A 432 -24.02 -8.81 13.82
N LYS A 433 -25.18 -8.59 13.20
CA LYS A 433 -25.71 -9.43 12.12
C LYS A 433 -25.57 -8.73 10.76
N THR A 434 -25.41 -9.51 9.69
CA THR A 434 -25.42 -8.98 8.32
C THR A 434 -26.83 -8.52 7.94
N LEU A 435 -26.88 -7.60 6.97
CA LEU A 435 -28.10 -7.17 6.28
C LEU A 435 -28.63 -8.31 5.40
N SER A 436 -29.93 -8.34 5.17
CA SER A 436 -30.54 -9.20 4.16
C SER A 436 -30.13 -8.78 2.74
N GLU A 437 -30.23 -9.69 1.77
CA GLU A 437 -29.92 -9.37 0.36
C GLU A 437 -30.75 -8.18 -0.17
N GLU A 438 -32.02 -8.08 0.26
CA GLU A 438 -32.91 -6.98 -0.13
C GLU A 438 -32.46 -5.63 0.46
N GLU A 439 -31.95 -5.62 1.69
CA GLU A 439 -31.39 -4.42 2.33
C GLU A 439 -30.07 -3.96 1.72
N GLN A 440 -29.34 -4.85 1.03
CA GLN A 440 -28.05 -4.56 0.39
C GLN A 440 -28.18 -4.17 -1.09
N LYS A 441 -29.37 -4.35 -1.69
CA LYS A 441 -29.56 -4.16 -3.13
C LYS A 441 -29.47 -2.69 -3.52
N VAL A 442 -28.56 -2.37 -4.44
CA VAL A 442 -28.44 -1.04 -5.05
C VAL A 442 -29.27 -0.98 -6.33
N GLU A 443 -30.15 0.00 -6.44
CA GLU A 443 -30.82 0.32 -7.70
C GLU A 443 -29.89 1.14 -8.60
N LEU A 444 -29.38 0.52 -9.65
CA LEU A 444 -28.61 1.18 -10.71
C LEU A 444 -29.51 1.44 -11.93
N PRO A 445 -29.23 2.51 -12.73
CA PRO A 445 -29.96 2.73 -13.97
C PRO A 445 -29.79 1.52 -14.91
N PRO A 446 -30.79 1.25 -15.77
CA PRO A 446 -30.69 0.18 -16.76
C PRO A 446 -29.52 0.44 -17.71
N LEU A 447 -28.86 -0.64 -18.17
CA LEU A 447 -27.78 -0.52 -19.13
C LEU A 447 -28.30 0.04 -20.46
N LYS A 448 -27.66 1.11 -20.95
CA LYS A 448 -27.84 1.63 -22.30
C LYS A 448 -27.39 0.56 -23.30
N SER A 449 -28.26 0.22 -24.24
CA SER A 449 -27.95 -0.73 -25.30
C SER A 449 -26.97 -0.10 -26.28
N VAL A 450 -25.75 -0.62 -26.35
CA VAL A 450 -24.78 -0.22 -27.38
C VAL A 450 -24.54 -1.37 -28.34
N ARG A 451 -24.88 -1.18 -29.62
CA ARG A 451 -24.79 -2.23 -30.64
C ARG A 451 -23.40 -2.30 -31.26
N LYS A 452 -22.98 -3.49 -31.73
CA LYS A 452 -21.66 -3.72 -32.35
C LYS A 452 -21.34 -2.78 -33.51
N HIS A 453 -22.34 -2.36 -34.29
CA HIS A 453 -22.19 -1.49 -35.46
C HIS A 453 -22.60 -0.03 -35.21
N GLU A 454 -22.90 0.32 -33.96
CA GLU A 454 -23.21 1.70 -33.59
C GLU A 454 -21.95 2.56 -33.70
N LYS A 455 -22.09 3.79 -34.23
CA LYS A 455 -20.95 4.70 -34.37
C LYS A 455 -20.39 5.04 -32.97
N PRO A 456 -19.08 4.87 -32.71
CA PRO A 456 -18.50 5.28 -31.45
C PRO A 456 -18.67 6.78 -31.21
N ARG A 457 -18.90 7.15 -29.95
CA ARG A 457 -18.98 8.52 -29.44
C ARG A 457 -18.16 8.57 -28.16
N ILE A 458 -16.90 8.98 -28.30
CA ILE A 458 -15.89 8.87 -27.26
C ILE A 458 -15.73 10.21 -26.54
N GLY A 459 -15.82 10.18 -25.21
CA GLY A 459 -15.37 11.28 -24.35
C GLY A 459 -13.97 11.01 -23.82
N VAL A 460 -13.03 11.95 -23.99
CA VAL A 460 -11.63 11.83 -23.55
C VAL A 460 -11.35 12.82 -22.42
N PHE A 461 -11.05 12.31 -21.22
CA PHE A 461 -10.77 13.11 -20.04
C PHE A 461 -9.29 12.99 -19.65
N ILE A 462 -8.55 14.10 -19.68
CA ILE A 462 -7.11 14.13 -19.42
C ILE A 462 -6.83 14.73 -18.04
N CYS A 463 -6.08 14.02 -17.21
CA CYS A 463 -5.76 14.45 -15.85
C CYS A 463 -4.44 15.23 -15.82
N GLU A 464 -4.42 16.39 -15.16
CA GLU A 464 -3.15 17.08 -14.84
C GLU A 464 -2.46 16.44 -13.63
N CYS A 465 -3.24 15.87 -12.70
CA CYS A 465 -2.75 15.32 -11.43
C CYS A 465 -1.86 16.32 -10.65
N GLY A 466 -2.20 17.61 -10.73
CA GLY A 466 -1.34 18.69 -10.22
C GLY A 466 -0.03 18.78 -11.02
N ILE A 467 1.11 18.78 -10.33
CA ILE A 467 2.44 18.78 -10.98
C ILE A 467 2.90 17.37 -11.40
N ASN A 468 2.18 16.30 -11.02
CA ASN A 468 2.65 14.95 -11.31
C ASN A 468 2.56 14.58 -12.80
N ILE A 469 1.60 15.16 -13.53
CA ILE A 469 1.51 15.04 -14.99
C ILE A 469 1.69 16.44 -15.59
N GLY A 470 0.90 17.42 -15.15
CA GLY A 470 0.95 18.79 -15.67
C GLY A 470 2.25 19.56 -15.39
N GLY A 471 3.15 19.02 -14.56
CA GLY A 471 4.49 19.57 -14.36
C GLY A 471 5.55 19.05 -15.33
N TYR A 472 5.21 18.07 -16.18
CA TYR A 472 6.16 17.41 -17.09
C TYR A 472 5.64 17.28 -18.53
N MET A 473 4.48 17.87 -18.87
CA MET A 473 3.94 17.87 -20.24
C MET A 473 2.86 18.96 -20.45
N ASP A 474 2.66 19.39 -21.70
CA ASP A 474 1.62 20.36 -22.09
C ASP A 474 0.24 19.67 -22.22
N ILE A 475 -0.53 19.71 -21.13
CA ILE A 475 -1.87 19.13 -21.07
C ILE A 475 -2.87 19.79 -22.05
N PRO A 476 -2.97 21.13 -22.16
CA PRO A 476 -3.78 21.77 -23.19
C PRO A 476 -3.50 21.27 -24.60
N GLU A 477 -2.24 21.03 -24.94
CA GLU A 477 -1.89 20.51 -26.27
C GLU A 477 -2.37 19.08 -26.48
N VAL A 478 -2.25 18.21 -25.46
CA VAL A 478 -2.79 16.83 -25.51
C VAL A 478 -4.32 16.83 -25.67
N VAL A 479 -5.04 17.74 -25.00
CA VAL A 479 -6.51 17.91 -25.18
C VAL A 479 -6.84 18.28 -26.61
N LYS A 480 -6.21 19.35 -27.14
CA LYS A 480 -6.45 19.83 -28.50
C LYS A 480 -6.14 18.73 -29.54
N TYR A 481 -5.07 17.98 -29.32
CA TYR A 481 -4.74 16.84 -30.16
C TYR A 481 -5.82 15.74 -30.09
N SER A 482 -6.33 15.44 -28.90
CA SER A 482 -7.37 14.41 -28.69
C SER A 482 -8.67 14.75 -29.42
N GLU A 483 -9.03 16.02 -29.54
CA GLU A 483 -10.20 16.48 -30.32
C GLU A 483 -10.08 16.16 -31.82
N THR A 484 -8.87 15.96 -32.33
CA THR A 484 -8.65 15.62 -33.75
C THR A 484 -8.80 14.13 -34.05
N LEU A 485 -8.89 13.29 -33.01
CA LEU A 485 -8.90 11.83 -33.16
C LEU A 485 -10.27 11.32 -33.62
N PRO A 486 -10.30 10.20 -34.39
CA PRO A 486 -11.56 9.63 -34.87
C PRO A 486 -12.55 9.30 -33.75
N ASP A 487 -13.81 9.69 -33.97
CA ASP A 487 -14.96 9.40 -33.10
C ASP A 487 -14.91 10.05 -31.69
N VAL A 488 -13.91 10.89 -31.41
CA VAL A 488 -13.88 11.75 -30.22
C VAL A 488 -14.87 12.90 -30.42
N VAL A 489 -15.88 12.95 -29.54
CA VAL A 489 -16.92 13.99 -29.58
C VAL A 489 -16.72 15.06 -28.51
N PHE A 490 -15.89 14.77 -27.52
CA PHE A 490 -15.58 15.67 -26.41
C PHE A 490 -14.20 15.34 -25.84
N SER A 491 -13.40 16.37 -25.60
CA SER A 491 -12.19 16.26 -24.80
C SER A 491 -12.12 17.40 -23.80
N MET A 492 -11.59 17.12 -22.61
CA MET A 492 -11.29 18.14 -21.61
C MET A 492 -10.09 17.70 -20.76
N HIS A 493 -9.43 18.68 -20.13
CA HIS A 493 -8.56 18.42 -19.00
C HIS A 493 -9.21 18.83 -17.68
N ASN A 494 -8.71 18.25 -16.60
CA ASN A 494 -9.07 18.64 -15.24
C ASN A 494 -7.91 18.38 -14.28
N LYS A 495 -7.89 19.10 -13.16
CA LYS A 495 -6.81 18.96 -12.17
C LYS A 495 -6.71 17.55 -11.58
N TYR A 496 -7.86 16.92 -11.26
CA TYR A 496 -7.90 15.57 -10.64
C TYR A 496 -9.09 14.71 -11.11
N SER A 497 -8.86 13.75 -12.01
CA SER A 497 -9.96 12.97 -12.61
C SER A 497 -10.63 12.02 -11.62
N CYS A 498 -9.90 11.59 -10.58
CA CYS A 498 -10.45 10.75 -9.52
C CYS A 498 -11.35 11.51 -8.53
N SER A 499 -11.44 12.85 -8.62
CA SER A 499 -12.28 13.64 -7.72
C SER A 499 -13.78 13.38 -7.96
N SER A 500 -14.60 13.50 -6.90
CA SER A 500 -16.05 13.29 -7.03
C SER A 500 -16.69 14.26 -8.03
N LEU A 501 -16.19 15.51 -8.10
CA LEU A 501 -16.64 16.52 -9.04
C LEU A 501 -16.44 16.06 -10.50
N THR A 502 -15.24 15.58 -10.83
CA THR A 502 -14.97 15.13 -12.20
C THR A 502 -15.76 13.87 -12.54
N GLN A 503 -15.97 12.97 -11.58
CA GLN A 503 -16.83 11.81 -11.79
C GLN A 503 -18.28 12.21 -12.10
N ASP A 504 -18.81 13.24 -11.42
CA ASP A 504 -20.15 13.78 -11.73
C ASP A 504 -20.17 14.43 -13.13
N ILE A 505 -19.13 15.18 -13.51
CA ILE A 505 -18.98 15.73 -14.87
C ILE A 505 -18.94 14.61 -15.93
N ILE A 506 -18.24 13.50 -15.68
CA ILE A 506 -18.22 12.35 -16.60
C ILE A 506 -19.64 11.81 -16.80
N LYS A 507 -20.42 11.63 -15.72
CA LYS A 507 -21.81 11.16 -15.79
C LYS A 507 -22.70 12.14 -16.55
N GLU A 508 -22.61 13.43 -16.24
CA GLU A 508 -23.34 14.49 -16.94
C GLU A 508 -23.02 14.51 -18.45
N LYS A 509 -21.74 14.40 -18.83
CA LYS A 509 -21.33 14.39 -20.24
C LYS A 509 -21.74 13.11 -20.97
N ILE A 510 -21.78 11.97 -20.28
CA ILE A 510 -22.33 10.72 -20.86
C ILE A 510 -23.78 10.93 -21.29
N GLU A 511 -24.59 11.57 -20.45
CA GLU A 511 -26.00 11.84 -20.74
C GLU A 511 -26.16 12.98 -21.77
N GLU A 512 -25.51 14.13 -21.55
CA GLU A 512 -25.63 15.34 -22.38
C GLU A 512 -25.20 15.12 -23.83
N LEU A 513 -24.07 14.43 -24.02
CA LEU A 513 -23.46 14.22 -25.33
C LEU A 513 -23.76 12.83 -25.90
N ASP A 514 -24.63 12.06 -25.25
CA ASP A 514 -24.97 10.70 -25.66
C ASP A 514 -23.71 9.83 -25.89
N LEU A 515 -22.74 9.93 -24.99
CA LEU A 515 -21.51 9.15 -25.11
C LEU A 515 -21.84 7.66 -25.02
N ASN A 516 -21.09 6.84 -25.75
CA ASN A 516 -21.18 5.39 -25.63
C ASN A 516 -19.83 4.75 -25.28
N ARG A 517 -18.75 5.53 -25.21
CA ARG A 517 -17.42 5.10 -24.77
C ARG A 517 -16.71 6.22 -24.01
N VAL A 518 -15.84 5.86 -23.08
CA VAL A 518 -15.07 6.83 -22.27
C VAL A 518 -13.60 6.44 -22.21
N VAL A 519 -12.71 7.42 -22.40
CA VAL A 519 -11.27 7.31 -22.17
C VAL A 519 -10.87 8.26 -21.05
N VAL A 520 -10.09 7.75 -20.08
CA VAL A 520 -9.40 8.60 -19.10
C VAL A 520 -7.90 8.43 -19.28
N ALA A 521 -7.20 9.54 -19.56
CA ALA A 521 -5.74 9.59 -19.64
C ALA A 521 -5.18 10.18 -18.33
N ALA A 522 -4.59 9.34 -17.49
CA ALA A 522 -4.17 9.72 -16.13
C ALA A 522 -3.06 8.79 -15.59
N CYS A 523 -3.30 8.15 -14.45
CA CYS A 523 -2.41 7.23 -13.76
C CYS A 523 -2.48 5.78 -14.30
N THR A 524 -2.08 4.80 -13.49
CA THR A 524 -2.20 3.38 -13.85
C THR A 524 -3.66 2.87 -13.78
N PRO A 525 -4.08 2.02 -14.76
CA PRO A 525 -5.35 1.29 -14.66
C PRO A 525 -5.44 0.42 -13.40
N ARG A 526 -4.30 -0.07 -12.89
CA ARG A 526 -4.27 -1.03 -11.76
C ARG A 526 -4.88 -0.48 -10.47
N THR A 527 -4.96 0.84 -10.30
CA THR A 527 -5.61 1.47 -9.13
C THR A 527 -6.97 2.09 -9.44
N HIS A 528 -7.17 2.70 -10.61
CA HIS A 528 -8.32 3.58 -10.84
C HIS A 528 -9.30 3.09 -11.92
N GLU A 529 -8.98 2.04 -12.68
CA GLU A 529 -9.91 1.48 -13.67
C GLU A 529 -11.26 1.09 -13.04
N PRO A 530 -11.32 0.38 -11.89
CA PRO A 530 -12.60 0.05 -11.25
C PRO A 530 -13.43 1.28 -10.83
N LEU A 531 -12.76 2.37 -10.41
CA LEU A 531 -13.44 3.61 -10.01
C LEU A 531 -14.20 4.24 -11.18
N PHE A 532 -13.57 4.31 -12.36
CA PHE A 532 -14.21 4.90 -13.54
C PHE A 532 -15.21 3.95 -14.20
N GLN A 533 -14.95 2.64 -14.17
CA GLN A 533 -15.95 1.63 -14.57
C GLN A 533 -17.25 1.79 -13.76
N LYS A 534 -17.15 1.91 -12.43
CA LYS A 534 -18.30 2.18 -11.56
C LYS A 534 -18.96 3.54 -11.89
N THR A 535 -18.15 4.57 -12.14
CA THR A 535 -18.66 5.91 -12.51
C THR A 535 -19.49 5.89 -13.79
N ILE A 536 -19.03 5.21 -14.85
CA ILE A 536 -19.82 5.11 -16.09
C ILE A 536 -21.03 4.18 -15.93
N ARG A 537 -20.94 3.17 -15.05
CA ARG A 537 -22.06 2.29 -14.70
C ARG A 537 -23.20 3.02 -14.01
N GLU A 538 -22.87 3.97 -13.13
CA GLU A 538 -23.82 4.89 -12.50
C GLU A 538 -24.52 5.81 -13.50
N ALA A 539 -23.94 6.06 -14.69
CA ALA A 539 -24.59 6.77 -15.81
C ALA A 539 -25.28 5.83 -16.81
N GLY A 540 -25.39 4.53 -16.50
CA GLY A 540 -26.06 3.54 -17.34
C GLY A 540 -25.21 2.97 -18.48
N LEU A 541 -23.92 3.30 -18.61
CA LEU A 541 -23.02 2.62 -19.55
C LEU A 541 -22.49 1.31 -18.96
N ASN A 542 -22.19 0.34 -19.82
CA ASN A 542 -21.51 -0.88 -19.40
C ASN A 542 -20.05 -0.59 -19.05
N GLU A 543 -19.55 -1.19 -17.98
CA GLU A 543 -18.21 -0.99 -17.41
C GLU A 543 -17.09 -1.19 -18.44
N TYR A 544 -17.26 -2.12 -19.37
CA TYR A 544 -16.23 -2.50 -20.35
C TYR A 544 -16.22 -1.63 -21.61
N LEU A 545 -17.03 -0.56 -21.61
CA LEU A 545 -17.01 0.53 -22.59
C LEU A 545 -16.05 1.66 -22.20
N PHE A 546 -15.23 1.41 -21.19
CA PHE A 546 -14.20 2.28 -20.66
C PHE A 546 -12.80 1.82 -21.07
N ASN A 547 -11.88 2.76 -21.30
CA ASN A 547 -10.46 2.49 -21.45
C ASN A 547 -9.62 3.47 -20.62
N PHE A 548 -8.61 2.95 -19.92
CA PHE A 548 -7.64 3.75 -19.18
C PHE A 548 -6.33 3.88 -19.95
N VAL A 549 -5.79 5.10 -20.05
CA VAL A 549 -4.47 5.38 -20.63
C VAL A 549 -3.56 5.95 -19.54
N SER A 550 -2.45 5.27 -19.26
CA SER A 550 -1.46 5.75 -18.28
C SER A 550 -0.48 6.70 -18.96
N ILE A 551 -0.57 7.98 -18.61
CA ILE A 551 0.36 9.06 -19.00
C ILE A 551 1.14 9.60 -17.80
N ARG A 552 1.05 8.94 -16.64
CA ARG A 552 1.82 9.28 -15.43
C ARG A 552 2.97 8.32 -15.19
N GLU A 553 2.67 7.08 -14.79
CA GLU A 553 3.67 6.07 -14.50
C GLU A 553 4.46 5.65 -15.75
N LEU A 554 3.81 5.64 -16.92
CA LEU A 554 4.44 5.25 -18.19
C LEU A 554 4.97 6.43 -19.01
N ASP A 555 4.83 7.66 -18.52
CA ASP A 555 5.23 8.87 -19.26
C ASP A 555 5.78 9.97 -18.34
N SER A 556 4.94 10.79 -17.71
CA SER A 556 5.40 11.99 -16.97
C SER A 556 6.51 11.72 -15.95
N TRP A 557 6.38 10.66 -15.14
CA TRP A 557 7.33 10.35 -14.06
C TRP A 557 8.65 9.72 -14.52
N VAL A 558 8.71 9.22 -15.75
CA VAL A 558 9.87 8.51 -16.31
C VAL A 558 10.61 9.33 -17.36
N HIS A 559 10.07 10.50 -17.72
CA HIS A 559 10.64 11.48 -18.66
C HIS A 559 10.66 12.89 -18.08
N MET A 560 10.97 13.03 -16.78
CA MET A 560 10.91 14.30 -16.05
C MET A 560 11.89 15.36 -16.60
N GLY A 561 12.90 14.94 -17.36
CA GLY A 561 13.91 15.82 -17.95
C GLY A 561 13.63 16.30 -19.38
N ASP A 562 12.52 15.91 -20.02
CA ASP A 562 12.22 16.25 -21.42
C ASP A 562 10.71 16.39 -21.67
N GLU A 563 10.16 17.56 -21.29
CA GLU A 563 8.71 17.86 -21.33
C GLU A 563 8.11 17.77 -22.75
N ASP A 564 8.87 18.20 -23.77
CA ASP A 564 8.43 18.17 -25.17
C ASP A 564 8.22 16.73 -25.63
N LYS A 565 9.18 15.83 -25.35
CA LYS A 565 9.03 14.41 -25.72
C LYS A 565 8.00 13.69 -24.88
N ALA A 566 7.85 14.04 -23.60
CA ALA A 566 6.78 13.51 -22.76
C ALA A 566 5.40 13.91 -23.32
N THR A 567 5.25 15.15 -23.79
CA THR A 567 4.01 15.62 -24.43
C THR A 567 3.69 14.86 -25.72
N GLU A 568 4.69 14.66 -26.59
CA GLU A 568 4.51 13.88 -27.82
C GLU A 568 4.18 12.40 -27.54
N LYS A 569 4.84 11.80 -26.55
CA LYS A 569 4.53 10.45 -26.11
C LYS A 569 3.11 10.34 -25.56
N ALA A 570 2.65 11.32 -24.78
CA ALA A 570 1.29 11.32 -24.23
C ALA A 570 0.24 11.37 -25.36
N LYS A 571 0.46 12.19 -26.40
CA LYS A 571 -0.40 12.21 -27.61
C LYS A 571 -0.49 10.84 -28.27
N ASP A 572 0.64 10.15 -28.40
CA ASP A 572 0.69 8.80 -28.97
C ASP A 572 -0.08 7.79 -28.12
N LEU A 573 0.13 7.80 -26.80
CA LEU A 573 -0.57 6.90 -25.86
C LEU A 573 -2.09 7.13 -25.88
N VAL A 574 -2.53 8.39 -25.92
CA VAL A 574 -3.96 8.72 -26.05
C VAL A 574 -4.52 8.28 -27.40
N ARG A 575 -3.77 8.48 -28.51
CA ARG A 575 -4.18 8.01 -29.85
C ARG A 575 -4.37 6.48 -29.86
N MET A 576 -3.40 5.74 -29.32
CA MET A 576 -3.49 4.29 -29.17
C MET A 576 -4.71 3.89 -28.31
N GLY A 577 -4.93 4.58 -27.19
CA GLY A 577 -6.06 4.33 -26.30
C GLY A 577 -7.42 4.58 -26.96
N VAL A 578 -7.56 5.68 -27.72
CA VAL A 578 -8.78 5.98 -28.48
C VAL A 578 -9.00 4.91 -29.56
N ALA A 579 -7.95 4.49 -30.26
CA ALA A 579 -8.05 3.45 -31.29
C ALA A 579 -8.61 2.13 -30.73
N ARG A 580 -8.13 1.66 -29.57
CA ARG A 580 -8.70 0.50 -28.85
C ARG A 580 -10.18 0.72 -28.49
N THR A 581 -10.48 1.90 -27.96
CA THR A 581 -11.79 2.24 -27.39
C THR A 581 -12.93 2.15 -28.40
N ARG A 582 -12.64 2.47 -29.67
CA ARG A 582 -13.61 2.38 -30.78
C ARG A 582 -14.17 0.96 -30.97
N PHE A 583 -13.42 -0.06 -30.57
CA PHE A 583 -13.78 -1.48 -30.73
C PHE A 583 -14.18 -2.17 -29.42
N LEU A 584 -14.25 -1.43 -28.31
CA LEU A 584 -14.78 -1.96 -27.05
C LEU A 584 -16.26 -2.35 -27.21
N ARG A 585 -16.66 -3.37 -26.45
CA ARG A 585 -17.99 -3.99 -26.50
C ARG A 585 -18.52 -4.10 -25.08
N PRO A 586 -19.84 -4.08 -24.87
CA PRO A 586 -20.37 -4.36 -23.54
C PRO A 586 -20.08 -5.81 -23.17
N GLU A 587 -19.54 -6.04 -21.97
CA GLU A 587 -19.27 -7.38 -21.42
C GLU A 587 -20.01 -7.54 -20.07
N ILE A 588 -20.36 -8.76 -19.70
CA ILE A 588 -21.10 -9.04 -18.46
C ILE A 588 -20.23 -9.90 -17.57
N LYS A 589 -20.03 -9.45 -16.32
CA LYS A 589 -19.30 -10.20 -15.30
C LYS A 589 -19.89 -11.59 -15.10
N ILE A 590 -19.02 -12.55 -14.81
CA ILE A 590 -19.39 -13.94 -14.66
C ILE A 590 -19.60 -14.20 -13.17
N GLU A 591 -20.83 -14.52 -12.77
CA GLU A 591 -21.13 -14.94 -11.39
C GLU A 591 -20.71 -16.39 -11.15
N GLY A 592 -20.03 -16.63 -10.03
CA GLY A 592 -19.69 -17.96 -9.54
C GLY A 592 -20.11 -18.15 -8.09
N ASP A 593 -20.48 -19.39 -7.72
CA ASP A 593 -20.78 -19.76 -6.34
C ASP A 593 -19.50 -19.86 -5.49
N VAL A 594 -19.62 -19.52 -4.20
CA VAL A 594 -18.53 -19.64 -3.23
C VAL A 594 -18.71 -20.85 -2.33
N ILE A 595 -17.69 -21.69 -2.26
CA ILE A 595 -17.60 -22.79 -1.31
C ILE A 595 -17.40 -22.20 0.10
N PRO A 596 -18.27 -22.52 1.07
CA PRO A 596 -18.27 -21.92 2.40
C PRO A 596 -17.23 -22.55 3.35
N GLU A 597 -16.02 -22.81 2.83
CA GLU A 597 -14.89 -23.37 3.56
C GLU A 597 -13.62 -22.55 3.26
N ALA A 598 -12.71 -22.42 4.23
CA ALA A 598 -11.43 -21.72 4.06
C ALA A 598 -10.24 -22.66 4.30
N LEU A 599 -9.13 -22.40 3.62
CA LEU A 599 -7.84 -23.04 3.87
C LEU A 599 -6.88 -22.06 4.54
N ILE A 600 -6.22 -22.49 5.61
CA ILE A 600 -5.12 -21.77 6.26
C ILE A 600 -3.85 -22.61 6.11
N ILE A 601 -2.78 -22.02 5.59
CA ILE A 601 -1.49 -22.68 5.40
C ILE A 601 -0.50 -22.11 6.41
N GLY A 602 -0.18 -22.89 7.45
CA GLY A 602 0.66 -22.49 8.58
C GLY A 602 -0.14 -22.34 9.88
N GLY A 603 0.26 -23.10 10.90
CA GLY A 603 -0.34 -23.20 12.23
C GLY A 603 0.38 -22.38 13.30
N GLY A 604 1.10 -21.32 12.91
CA GLY A 604 1.58 -20.29 13.82
C GLY A 604 0.45 -19.42 14.37
N ILE A 605 0.78 -18.46 15.24
CA ILE A 605 -0.21 -17.62 15.93
C ILE A 605 -1.12 -16.83 14.97
N SER A 606 -0.59 -16.33 13.85
CA SER A 606 -1.38 -15.61 12.83
C SER A 606 -2.38 -16.53 12.14
N GLY A 607 -1.94 -17.74 11.74
CA GLY A 607 -2.81 -18.74 11.09
C GLY A 607 -3.87 -19.30 12.04
N MET A 608 -3.49 -19.62 13.28
CA MET A 608 -4.45 -20.01 14.33
C MET A 608 -5.49 -18.92 14.57
N THR A 609 -5.06 -17.66 14.66
CA THR A 609 -5.97 -16.52 14.83
C THR A 609 -6.94 -16.41 13.66
N ALA A 610 -6.44 -16.46 12.43
CA ALA A 610 -7.29 -16.39 11.24
C ALA A 610 -8.33 -17.52 11.20
N ALA A 611 -7.89 -18.75 11.52
CA ALA A 611 -8.78 -19.92 11.61
C ALA A 611 -9.88 -19.74 12.66
N MET A 612 -9.54 -19.24 13.85
CA MET A 612 -10.51 -19.00 14.91
C MET A 612 -11.55 -17.96 14.52
N GLU A 613 -11.15 -16.85 13.91
CA GLU A 613 -12.08 -15.79 13.51
C GLU A 613 -13.06 -16.26 12.42
N ILE A 614 -12.59 -16.99 11.40
CA ILE A 614 -13.45 -17.57 10.36
C ILE A 614 -14.40 -18.63 10.96
N ALA A 615 -13.89 -19.48 11.87
CA ALA A 615 -14.69 -20.51 12.52
C ALA A 615 -15.75 -19.93 13.47
N LYS A 616 -15.45 -18.84 14.19
CA LYS A 616 -16.41 -18.10 15.05
C LYS A 616 -17.59 -17.55 14.24
N LYS A 617 -17.38 -17.21 12.97
CA LYS A 617 -18.45 -16.82 12.02
C LYS A 617 -19.28 -18.00 11.52
N GLY A 618 -18.79 -19.21 11.71
CA GLY A 618 -19.49 -20.44 11.36
C GLY A 618 -19.08 -21.03 10.02
N TYR A 619 -17.95 -20.63 9.44
CA TYR A 619 -17.40 -21.31 8.26
C TYR A 619 -16.49 -22.46 8.67
N LYS A 620 -16.39 -23.48 7.82
CA LYS A 620 -15.47 -24.59 8.05
C LYS A 620 -14.06 -24.16 7.64
N VAL A 621 -13.07 -24.53 8.43
CA VAL A 621 -11.68 -24.15 8.20
C VAL A 621 -10.81 -25.40 8.16
N HIS A 622 -9.95 -25.49 7.16
CA HIS A 622 -8.87 -26.47 7.09
C HIS A 622 -7.57 -25.76 7.41
N LEU A 623 -6.88 -26.18 8.46
CA LEU A 623 -5.56 -25.66 8.81
C LEU A 623 -4.52 -26.72 8.52
N VAL A 624 -3.58 -26.41 7.62
CA VAL A 624 -2.46 -27.27 7.23
C VAL A 624 -1.20 -26.77 7.92
N GLU A 625 -0.57 -27.64 8.70
CA GLU A 625 0.68 -27.39 9.41
C GLU A 625 1.72 -28.45 9.02
N LYS A 626 2.90 -27.97 8.66
CA LYS A 626 4.02 -28.79 8.21
C LYS A 626 4.59 -29.61 9.37
N ASP A 627 4.61 -29.02 10.56
CA ASP A 627 5.11 -29.66 11.78
C ASP A 627 4.06 -30.58 12.42
N ASN A 628 4.51 -31.40 13.38
CA ASN A 628 3.65 -32.30 14.16
C ASN A 628 2.86 -31.60 15.28
N LYS A 629 2.93 -30.27 15.37
CA LYS A 629 2.26 -29.47 16.38
C LYS A 629 2.07 -28.02 15.91
N LEU A 630 1.07 -27.35 16.48
CA LEU A 630 0.78 -25.93 16.24
C LEU A 630 1.67 -25.01 17.11
N GLY A 631 1.61 -23.71 16.82
CA GLY A 631 2.20 -22.63 17.61
C GLY A 631 3.41 -21.95 16.98
N GLY A 632 4.04 -22.58 15.98
CA GLY A 632 5.21 -22.02 15.28
C GLY A 632 6.30 -21.55 16.25
N GLN A 633 6.82 -20.33 16.04
CA GLN A 633 7.86 -19.71 16.86
C GLN A 633 7.51 -19.55 18.35
N LEU A 634 6.23 -19.50 18.73
CA LEU A 634 5.84 -19.43 20.14
C LEU A 634 6.28 -20.65 20.96
N ASN A 635 6.54 -21.77 20.29
CA ASN A 635 7.12 -22.96 20.92
C ASN A 635 8.56 -22.74 21.42
N LEU A 636 9.30 -21.80 20.81
CA LEU A 636 10.72 -21.57 21.04
C LEU A 636 10.97 -20.36 21.96
N ILE A 637 10.06 -19.39 21.95
CA ILE A 637 10.18 -18.16 22.75
C ILE A 637 9.81 -18.44 24.21
N TYR A 638 10.54 -17.83 25.16
CA TYR A 638 10.24 -17.96 26.59
C TYR A 638 9.22 -16.93 27.09
N LYS A 639 9.56 -15.63 27.01
CA LYS A 639 8.71 -14.53 27.47
C LYS A 639 8.36 -13.61 26.31
N LEU A 640 7.09 -13.25 26.20
CA LEU A 640 6.56 -12.36 25.18
C LEU A 640 6.51 -10.93 25.70
N ASN A 641 6.85 -9.97 24.84
CA ASN A 641 6.72 -8.52 25.06
C ASN A 641 7.31 -8.03 26.39
N PHE A 642 7.14 -6.74 26.71
CA PHE A 642 7.72 -6.13 27.91
C PHE A 642 6.94 -6.38 29.20
N ASP A 643 5.70 -6.87 29.12
CA ASP A 643 4.93 -7.40 30.24
C ASP A 643 5.28 -8.86 30.60
N LYS A 644 6.18 -9.49 29.83
CA LYS A 644 6.79 -10.80 30.11
C LYS A 644 5.76 -11.92 30.26
N ILE A 645 4.73 -11.90 29.42
CA ILE A 645 3.75 -12.99 29.33
C ILE A 645 4.50 -14.29 29.04
N ASP A 646 4.17 -15.36 29.77
CA ASP A 646 4.77 -16.67 29.52
C ASP A 646 4.26 -17.24 28.19
N SER A 647 5.17 -17.44 27.23
CA SER A 647 4.79 -17.88 25.87
C SER A 647 4.10 -19.24 25.88
N LYS A 648 4.51 -20.14 26.79
CA LYS A 648 3.93 -21.48 26.90
C LYS A 648 2.50 -21.40 27.43
N GLU A 649 2.27 -20.68 28.52
CA GLU A 649 0.93 -20.48 29.08
C GLU A 649 0.00 -19.79 28.07
N TYR A 650 0.50 -18.76 27.39
CA TYR A 650 -0.25 -18.06 26.34
C TYR A 650 -0.65 -19.01 25.20
N LEU A 651 0.29 -19.81 24.69
CA LEU A 651 0.03 -20.78 23.63
C LEU A 651 -0.95 -21.86 24.08
N GLU A 652 -0.80 -22.40 25.30
CA GLU A 652 -1.74 -23.39 25.87
C GLU A 652 -3.17 -22.82 25.94
N ASN A 653 -3.33 -21.59 26.43
CA ASN A 653 -4.63 -20.91 26.49
C ASN A 653 -5.24 -20.70 25.09
N LYS A 654 -4.44 -20.29 24.10
CA LYS A 654 -4.90 -20.13 22.72
C LYS A 654 -5.24 -21.47 22.06
N LEU A 655 -4.50 -22.53 22.34
CA LEU A 655 -4.82 -23.88 21.86
C LEU A 655 -6.11 -24.40 22.49
N GLU A 656 -6.39 -24.10 23.75
CA GLU A 656 -7.68 -24.41 24.36
C GLU A 656 -8.84 -23.69 23.68
N GLU A 657 -8.70 -22.40 23.35
CA GLU A 657 -9.70 -21.65 22.57
C GLU A 657 -9.89 -22.27 21.19
N PHE A 658 -8.78 -22.54 20.49
CA PHE A 658 -8.76 -23.12 19.15
C PHE A 658 -9.47 -24.50 19.12
N ASN A 659 -9.12 -25.39 20.05
CA ASN A 659 -9.66 -26.76 20.12
C ASN A 659 -11.15 -26.81 20.51
N LYS A 660 -11.70 -25.76 21.14
CA LYS A 660 -13.13 -25.66 21.43
C LYS A 660 -13.96 -25.46 20.15
N LEU A 661 -13.37 -24.94 19.07
CA LEU A 661 -14.05 -24.64 17.81
C LEU A 661 -14.14 -25.89 16.91
N GLN A 662 -15.31 -26.54 16.93
CA GLN A 662 -15.58 -27.77 16.17
C GLN A 662 -15.54 -27.63 14.64
N LYS A 663 -15.44 -26.39 14.11
CA LYS A 663 -15.42 -26.12 12.67
C LYS A 663 -14.00 -26.07 12.07
N ILE A 664 -12.97 -26.30 12.88
CA ILE A 664 -11.58 -26.31 12.42
C ILE A 664 -11.10 -27.76 12.28
N SER A 665 -10.68 -28.14 11.08
CA SER A 665 -10.02 -29.41 10.78
C SER A 665 -8.51 -29.15 10.66
N THR A 666 -7.71 -29.81 11.48
CA THR A 666 -6.24 -29.60 11.51
C THR A 666 -5.53 -30.77 10.85
N TYR A 667 -4.60 -30.47 9.96
CA TYR A 667 -3.74 -31.42 9.24
C TYR A 667 -2.30 -31.16 9.64
N LEU A 668 -1.82 -31.88 10.66
CA LEU A 668 -0.41 -31.85 11.11
C LEU A 668 0.46 -32.72 10.20
N ASP A 669 1.78 -32.53 10.24
CA ASP A 669 2.74 -33.27 9.40
C ASP A 669 2.35 -33.20 7.90
N SER A 670 1.75 -32.10 7.45
CA SER A 670 1.07 -32.02 6.15
C SER A 670 1.45 -30.77 5.35
N GLU A 671 1.48 -30.92 4.03
CA GLU A 671 1.84 -29.85 3.09
C GLU A 671 0.85 -29.82 1.91
N VAL A 672 0.66 -28.64 1.33
CA VAL A 672 -0.12 -28.46 0.11
C VAL A 672 0.74 -28.84 -1.09
N ILE A 673 0.24 -29.72 -1.95
CA ILE A 673 0.97 -30.23 -3.13
C ILE A 673 0.31 -29.87 -4.46
N GLU A 674 -0.95 -29.44 -4.46
CA GLU A 674 -1.68 -29.02 -5.66
C GLU A 674 -2.75 -28.00 -5.28
N VAL A 675 -2.88 -26.93 -6.08
CA VAL A 675 -3.94 -25.93 -5.97
C VAL A 675 -4.48 -25.64 -7.36
N LYS A 676 -5.79 -25.85 -7.55
CA LYS A 676 -6.52 -25.55 -8.80
C LYS A 676 -7.73 -24.67 -8.50
N GLY A 677 -8.27 -24.02 -9.53
CA GLY A 677 -9.51 -23.26 -9.43
C GLY A 677 -9.35 -21.74 -9.30
N SER A 678 -10.35 -21.11 -8.68
CA SER A 678 -10.54 -19.65 -8.60
C SER A 678 -10.94 -19.24 -7.19
N VAL A 679 -10.90 -17.93 -6.92
CA VAL A 679 -11.70 -17.32 -5.85
C VAL A 679 -13.10 -17.93 -5.83
N GLY A 680 -13.56 -18.33 -4.65
CA GLY A 680 -14.84 -19.01 -4.46
C GLY A 680 -14.83 -20.52 -4.69
N ASN A 681 -13.92 -21.07 -5.50
CA ASN A 681 -13.91 -22.50 -5.82
C ASN A 681 -12.48 -22.99 -6.12
N PHE A 682 -11.71 -23.23 -5.06
CA PHE A 682 -10.40 -23.85 -5.12
C PHE A 682 -10.48 -25.34 -4.81
N GLU A 683 -9.75 -26.16 -5.57
CA GLU A 683 -9.52 -27.57 -5.30
C GLU A 683 -8.07 -27.77 -4.84
N ILE A 684 -7.89 -28.35 -3.66
CA ILE A 684 -6.61 -28.43 -2.97
C ILE A 684 -6.27 -29.89 -2.68
N LYS A 685 -5.02 -30.30 -2.94
CA LYS A 685 -4.50 -31.57 -2.45
C LYS A 685 -3.49 -31.33 -1.33
N VAL A 686 -3.74 -31.98 -0.20
CA VAL A 686 -2.90 -31.93 1.00
C VAL A 686 -2.29 -33.32 1.21
N LYS A 687 -0.96 -33.40 1.28
CA LYS A 687 -0.24 -34.63 1.56
C LYS A 687 0.21 -34.63 3.02
N ASN A 688 -0.17 -35.67 3.76
CA ASN A 688 0.43 -35.97 5.05
C ASN A 688 1.76 -36.71 4.81
N ASN A 689 2.86 -36.11 5.22
CA ASN A 689 4.22 -36.60 4.98
C ASN A 689 4.55 -37.83 5.83
N LYS A 690 3.88 -38.01 6.98
CA LYS A 690 4.10 -39.14 7.89
C LYS A 690 3.32 -40.39 7.48
N GLU A 691 2.07 -40.22 7.08
CA GLU A 691 1.17 -41.31 6.65
C GLU A 691 1.23 -41.58 5.15
N ASN A 692 1.89 -40.70 4.38
CA ASN A 692 1.90 -40.68 2.92
C ASN A 692 0.48 -40.70 2.31
N LYS A 693 -0.48 -40.09 3.02
CA LYS A 693 -1.89 -40.02 2.65
C LYS A 693 -2.19 -38.67 2.01
N THR A 694 -2.92 -38.67 0.90
CA THR A 694 -3.39 -37.44 0.25
C THR A 694 -4.86 -37.21 0.57
N SER A 695 -5.23 -35.98 0.91
CA SER A 695 -6.60 -35.52 1.12
C SER A 695 -6.94 -34.46 0.07
N GLU A 696 -8.15 -34.54 -0.49
CA GLU A 696 -8.67 -33.55 -1.43
C GLU A 696 -9.66 -32.65 -0.69
N LEU A 697 -9.48 -31.34 -0.79
CA LEU A 697 -10.29 -30.32 -0.14
C LEU A 697 -10.84 -29.37 -1.20
N LYS A 698 -12.02 -28.81 -0.92
CA LYS A 698 -12.55 -27.68 -1.68
C LYS A 698 -12.80 -26.50 -0.77
N VAL A 699 -12.35 -25.32 -1.16
CA VAL A 699 -12.42 -24.10 -0.33
C VAL A 699 -12.73 -22.88 -1.20
N GLY A 700 -13.36 -21.86 -0.61
CA GLY A 700 -13.64 -20.59 -1.27
C GLY A 700 -12.56 -19.53 -1.10
N ALA A 701 -11.74 -19.64 -0.05
CA ALA A 701 -10.67 -18.70 0.27
C ALA A 701 -9.45 -19.42 0.88
N ILE A 702 -8.26 -18.83 0.68
CA ILE A 702 -6.97 -19.34 1.17
C ILE A 702 -6.24 -18.24 1.94
N ILE A 703 -5.65 -18.55 3.10
CA ILE A 703 -4.77 -17.65 3.86
C ILE A 703 -3.40 -18.29 4.02
N VAL A 704 -2.36 -17.58 3.60
CA VAL A 704 -0.95 -17.96 3.74
C VAL A 704 -0.37 -17.36 5.02
N ALA A 705 0.03 -18.22 5.94
CA ALA A 705 0.56 -17.87 7.26
C ALA A 705 1.76 -18.76 7.67
N THR A 706 2.60 -19.12 6.69
CA THR A 706 3.74 -20.04 6.85
C THR A 706 4.83 -19.56 7.83
N GLY A 707 4.83 -18.27 8.14
CA GLY A 707 5.74 -17.67 9.10
C GLY A 707 7.17 -17.46 8.55
N ALA A 708 8.11 -17.36 9.48
CA ALA A 708 9.54 -17.13 9.24
C ALA A 708 10.35 -17.81 10.34
N HIS A 709 11.65 -17.97 10.13
CA HIS A 709 12.57 -18.59 11.09
C HIS A 709 13.81 -17.75 11.35
N GLU A 710 14.50 -18.02 12.46
CA GLU A 710 15.73 -17.32 12.85
C GLU A 710 16.85 -17.60 11.84
N TYR A 711 17.54 -16.54 11.39
CA TYR A 711 18.78 -16.66 10.64
C TYR A 711 19.89 -17.21 11.53
N LYS A 712 20.52 -18.29 11.08
CA LYS A 712 21.69 -18.92 11.73
C LYS A 712 22.98 -18.32 11.15
N PRO A 713 23.76 -17.54 11.92
CA PRO A 713 24.88 -16.77 11.42
C PRO A 713 26.17 -17.61 11.37
N VAL A 714 26.13 -18.77 10.69
CA VAL A 714 27.30 -19.65 10.55
C VAL A 714 28.46 -18.89 9.91
N GLY A 715 29.65 -18.99 10.51
CA GLY A 715 30.85 -18.27 10.09
C GLY A 715 31.01 -16.88 10.71
N TRP A 716 30.01 -16.34 11.42
CA TRP A 716 30.17 -15.12 12.21
C TRP A 716 30.69 -15.46 13.61
N TYR A 717 31.78 -14.81 14.03
CA TYR A 717 32.25 -14.81 15.42
C TYR A 717 32.35 -16.20 16.06
N ASN A 718 32.74 -17.23 15.29
CA ASN A 718 32.82 -18.63 15.74
C ASN A 718 31.48 -19.22 16.23
N TYR A 719 30.35 -18.74 15.72
CA TYR A 719 29.04 -19.34 15.92
C TYR A 719 29.03 -20.80 15.43
N GLU A 720 28.46 -21.72 16.22
CA GLU A 720 28.55 -23.20 16.15
C GLU A 720 29.92 -23.81 16.51
N GLU A 721 31.00 -23.04 16.54
CA GLU A 721 32.32 -23.52 16.94
C GLU A 721 32.57 -23.40 18.45
N ASP A 722 32.02 -22.37 19.12
CA ASP A 722 32.09 -22.19 20.57
C ASP A 722 30.68 -22.07 21.20
N PRO A 723 30.31 -22.90 22.18
CA PRO A 723 28.98 -22.91 22.79
C PRO A 723 28.65 -21.66 23.63
N ARG A 724 29.61 -20.77 23.85
CA ARG A 724 29.42 -19.48 24.53
C ARG A 724 28.96 -18.38 23.57
N VAL A 725 29.07 -18.62 22.25
CA VAL A 725 28.51 -17.74 21.22
C VAL A 725 27.17 -18.30 20.80
N MET A 726 26.10 -17.53 20.98
CA MET A 726 24.73 -17.99 20.80
C MET A 726 23.83 -16.92 20.19
N THR A 727 22.70 -17.30 19.62
CA THR A 727 21.68 -16.33 19.19
C THR A 727 20.82 -15.85 20.36
N GLN A 728 20.01 -14.82 20.12
CA GLN A 728 19.02 -14.39 21.11
C GLN A 728 17.95 -15.45 21.40
N LEU A 729 17.57 -16.28 20.42
CA LEU A 729 16.60 -17.36 20.66
C LEU A 729 17.20 -18.45 21.56
N GLU A 730 18.47 -18.79 21.34
CA GLU A 730 19.21 -19.74 22.20
C GLU A 730 19.41 -19.17 23.61
N LEU A 731 19.66 -17.86 23.74
CA LEU A 731 19.66 -17.20 25.06
C LEU A 731 18.29 -17.31 25.73
N SER A 732 17.19 -17.11 25.00
CA SER A 732 15.83 -17.27 25.52
C SER A 732 15.61 -18.69 26.08
N GLU A 733 16.11 -19.73 25.42
CA GLU A 733 16.06 -21.11 25.92
C GLU A 733 16.89 -21.27 27.21
N LYS A 734 18.11 -20.72 27.26
CA LYS A 734 18.97 -20.76 28.46
C LYS A 734 18.39 -20.01 29.65
N LEU A 735 17.69 -18.90 29.39
CA LEU A 735 16.93 -18.18 30.41
C LEU A 735 15.79 -19.03 30.97
N LYS A 736 15.10 -19.78 30.11
CA LYS A 736 14.02 -20.70 30.49
C LYS A 736 14.54 -21.88 31.32
N SER A 737 15.68 -22.45 30.97
CA SER A 737 16.31 -23.56 31.70
C SER A 737 17.16 -23.14 32.91
N LYS A 738 17.36 -21.83 33.11
CA LYS A 738 18.18 -21.24 34.19
C LYS A 738 19.65 -21.66 34.12
N GLU A 739 20.21 -21.64 32.91
CA GLU A 739 21.60 -22.02 32.62
C GLU A 739 22.61 -20.85 32.69
N LEU A 740 22.17 -19.64 33.04
CA LEU A 740 23.06 -18.51 33.27
C LEU A 740 23.63 -18.52 34.70
N VAL A 741 24.81 -17.94 34.86
CA VAL A 741 25.46 -17.77 36.17
C VAL A 741 25.48 -16.27 36.52
N ASP A 742 25.12 -15.95 37.75
CA ASP A 742 25.18 -14.57 38.25
C ASP A 742 26.63 -14.09 38.30
N GLY A 743 26.89 -12.87 37.85
CA GLY A 743 28.25 -12.32 37.71
C GLY A 743 28.90 -12.49 36.34
N GLU A 744 28.22 -13.15 35.39
CA GLU A 744 28.71 -13.28 34.01
C GLU A 744 28.67 -11.96 33.23
N THR A 745 29.61 -11.78 32.31
CA THR A 745 29.62 -10.70 31.31
C THR A 745 29.03 -11.17 29.99
N LEU A 746 27.90 -10.59 29.60
CA LEU A 746 27.21 -10.87 28.34
C LEU A 746 27.40 -9.71 27.35
N VAL A 747 27.87 -10.02 26.13
CA VAL A 747 28.01 -9.03 25.05
C VAL A 747 27.04 -9.34 23.93
N PHE A 748 26.05 -8.47 23.72
CA PHE A 748 25.11 -8.55 22.61
C PHE A 748 25.68 -7.82 21.39
N ILE A 749 25.67 -8.47 20.23
CA ILE A 749 26.08 -7.85 18.95
C ILE A 749 24.84 -7.75 18.06
N HIS A 750 24.46 -6.52 17.71
CA HIS A 750 23.29 -6.24 16.87
C HIS A 750 23.57 -6.38 15.38
N CYS A 751 22.49 -6.57 14.62
CA CYS A 751 22.48 -6.60 13.16
C CYS A 751 23.37 -7.69 12.53
N VAL A 752 23.63 -8.80 13.23
CA VAL A 752 24.42 -9.91 12.67
C VAL A 752 23.60 -10.58 11.56
N GLY A 753 24.09 -10.52 10.32
CA GLY A 753 23.36 -11.03 9.15
C GLY A 753 22.16 -10.18 8.68
N SER A 754 21.97 -8.97 9.21
CA SER A 754 20.89 -8.03 8.82
C SER A 754 21.48 -6.68 8.44
N ARG A 755 20.81 -5.91 7.59
CA ARG A 755 21.29 -4.62 7.06
C ARG A 755 22.64 -4.74 6.35
N GLN A 756 22.82 -5.83 5.59
CA GLN A 756 24.01 -6.10 4.77
C GLN A 756 23.74 -5.73 3.31
N THR A 757 24.65 -4.97 2.70
CA THR A 757 24.60 -4.66 1.27
C THR A 757 25.13 -5.81 0.41
N ASP A 758 26.05 -6.62 0.93
CA ASP A 758 26.49 -7.86 0.29
C ASP A 758 25.54 -9.01 0.65
N PRO A 759 24.82 -9.60 -0.33
CA PRO A 759 23.91 -10.72 -0.10
C PRO A 759 24.62 -11.99 0.41
N ASN A 760 25.94 -12.10 0.26
CA ASN A 760 26.71 -13.22 0.81
C ASN A 760 26.93 -13.10 2.32
N LEU A 761 26.86 -11.88 2.87
CA LEU A 761 27.08 -11.61 4.31
C LEU A 761 25.77 -11.60 5.11
N GLY A 762 24.61 -11.46 4.46
CA GLY A 762 23.33 -11.46 5.15
C GLY A 762 22.19 -10.89 4.31
N LYS A 763 21.24 -10.22 4.98
CA LYS A 763 20.04 -9.65 4.37
C LYS A 763 20.06 -8.13 4.40
N SER A 764 19.54 -7.48 3.36
CA SER A 764 19.49 -6.00 3.27
C SER A 764 18.51 -5.36 4.25
N TYR A 765 17.48 -6.08 4.67
CA TYR A 765 16.41 -5.53 5.52
C TYR A 765 16.74 -5.59 7.01
N CYS A 766 15.99 -4.78 7.78
CA CYS A 766 15.90 -4.86 9.23
C CYS A 766 14.77 -5.80 9.66
N SER A 767 15.01 -6.64 10.66
CA SER A 767 14.01 -7.60 11.14
C SER A 767 13.02 -7.04 12.17
N LEU A 768 13.15 -5.77 12.55
CA LEU A 768 12.26 -5.01 13.45
C LEU A 768 12.20 -5.49 14.91
N ILE A 769 12.48 -6.76 15.20
CA ILE A 769 12.29 -7.37 16.53
C ILE A 769 13.59 -7.46 17.34
N CYS A 770 14.75 -7.53 16.69
CA CYS A 770 16.03 -7.88 17.34
C CYS A 770 16.42 -6.92 18.47
N CYS A 771 16.18 -5.61 18.29
CA CYS A 771 16.51 -4.60 19.30
C CYS A 771 15.61 -4.71 20.53
N SER A 772 14.29 -4.85 20.34
CA SER A 772 13.31 -5.00 21.42
C SER A 772 13.59 -6.25 22.24
N GLU A 773 13.86 -7.38 21.57
CA GLU A 773 14.21 -8.65 22.22
C GLU A 773 15.51 -8.55 23.03
N SER A 774 16.51 -7.82 22.51
CA SER A 774 17.77 -7.61 23.22
C SER A 774 17.58 -6.79 24.49
N ILE A 775 16.77 -5.73 24.45
CA ILE A 775 16.44 -4.91 25.63
C ILE A 775 15.67 -5.76 26.65
N ARG A 776 14.70 -6.55 26.19
CA ARG A 776 13.90 -7.44 27.04
C ARG A 776 14.77 -8.48 27.74
N HIS A 777 15.67 -9.14 27.01
CA HIS A 777 16.63 -10.08 27.58
C HIS A 777 17.58 -9.40 28.56
N ALA A 778 18.12 -8.22 28.23
CA ALA A 778 19.02 -7.50 29.11
C ALA A 778 18.35 -7.11 30.44
N LEU A 779 17.11 -6.58 30.38
CA LEU A 779 16.32 -6.27 31.58
C LEU A 779 16.02 -7.53 32.40
N TYR A 780 15.63 -8.62 31.76
CA TYR A 780 15.35 -9.88 32.44
C TYR A 780 16.60 -10.44 33.14
N VAL A 781 17.77 -10.39 32.48
CA VAL A 781 19.03 -10.80 33.07
C VAL A 781 19.36 -9.94 34.29
N LYS A 782 19.28 -8.60 34.20
CA LYS A 782 19.55 -7.72 35.34
C LYS A 782 18.61 -7.92 36.53
N GLU A 783 17.37 -8.33 36.28
CA GLU A 783 16.41 -8.64 37.35
C GLU A 783 16.69 -9.98 38.05
N ASN A 784 17.21 -10.98 37.34
CA ASN A 784 17.38 -12.35 37.87
C ASN A 784 18.84 -12.71 38.21
N TYR A 785 19.80 -12.00 37.61
CA TYR A 785 21.25 -12.15 37.73
C TYR A 785 21.86 -10.74 37.91
N PRO A 786 21.61 -10.09 39.06
CA PRO A 786 21.88 -8.67 39.27
C PRO A 786 23.37 -8.30 39.23
N ASN A 787 24.27 -9.26 39.45
CA ASN A 787 25.72 -9.02 39.42
C ASN A 787 26.32 -9.20 38.02
N SER A 788 25.54 -9.67 37.03
CA SER A 788 26.02 -9.82 35.66
C SER A 788 26.21 -8.48 34.97
N ASP A 789 27.27 -8.35 34.17
CA ASP A 789 27.54 -7.19 33.32
C ASP A 789 26.99 -7.41 31.92
N ILE A 790 26.37 -6.38 31.34
CA ILE A 790 25.76 -6.47 30.01
C ILE A 790 26.25 -5.32 29.15
N TYR A 791 26.76 -5.68 27.97
CA TYR A 791 27.16 -4.76 26.91
C TYR A 791 26.31 -5.03 25.67
N VAL A 792 25.72 -3.98 25.09
CA VAL A 792 24.96 -4.05 23.85
C VAL A 792 25.67 -3.22 22.81
N LEU A 793 26.27 -3.90 21.83
CA LEU A 793 26.96 -3.30 20.68
C LEU A 793 25.95 -3.11 19.56
N TYR A 794 25.74 -1.87 19.11
CA TYR A 794 24.66 -1.54 18.17
C TYR A 794 25.04 -0.47 17.14
N ARG A 795 24.31 -0.44 16.01
CA ARG A 795 24.36 0.65 15.03
C ARG A 795 23.27 1.69 15.28
N ASP A 796 22.04 1.22 15.43
CA ASP A 796 20.84 1.99 15.80
C ASP A 796 19.97 1.16 16.76
N ILE A 797 19.41 1.77 17.80
CA ILE A 797 18.36 1.12 18.60
C ILE A 797 16.99 1.41 18.00
N ARG A 798 16.37 0.36 17.45
CA ARG A 798 15.10 0.42 16.71
C ARG A 798 13.95 -0.16 17.54
N VAL A 799 13.33 0.69 18.35
CA VAL A 799 12.17 0.33 19.18
C VAL A 799 11.00 1.30 18.99
N GLY A 800 9.79 0.80 19.21
CA GLY A 800 8.54 1.53 19.03
C GLY A 800 8.18 2.49 20.16
N THR A 801 6.94 3.00 20.13
CA THR A 801 6.36 3.91 21.14
C THR A 801 6.39 3.31 22.54
N ASP A 802 5.79 2.12 22.70
CA ASP A 802 5.60 1.51 24.02
C ASP A 802 6.89 0.87 24.57
N GLU A 803 7.89 0.71 23.71
CA GLU A 803 9.16 0.06 24.01
C GLU A 803 10.27 1.05 24.41
N GLU A 804 10.19 2.32 23.97
CA GLU A 804 11.19 3.36 24.28
C GLU A 804 11.39 3.57 25.80
N PRO A 805 10.35 3.62 26.65
CA PRO A 805 10.55 3.73 28.09
C PRO A 805 11.37 2.57 28.68
N PHE A 806 11.24 1.36 28.14
CA PHE A 806 12.03 0.20 28.57
C PHE A 806 13.48 0.30 28.13
N TYR A 807 13.74 0.89 26.96
CA TYR A 807 15.10 1.20 26.54
C TYR A 807 15.78 2.16 27.53
N TRP A 808 15.10 3.21 27.98
CA TRP A 808 15.65 4.12 28.99
C TRP A 808 15.94 3.42 30.32
N LYS A 809 14.99 2.62 30.80
CA LYS A 809 15.20 1.79 32.00
C LYS A 809 16.41 0.87 31.84
N ALA A 810 16.63 0.28 30.67
CA ALA A 810 17.77 -0.58 30.43
C ALA A 810 19.10 0.19 30.52
N ARG A 811 19.16 1.42 29.98
CA ARG A 811 20.38 2.26 29.99
C ARG A 811 20.87 2.66 31.38
N GLU A 812 20.03 2.55 32.41
CA GLU A 812 20.46 2.80 33.80
C GLU A 812 21.50 1.79 34.28
N ASN A 813 21.48 0.55 33.76
CA ASN A 813 22.30 -0.55 34.26
C ASN A 813 22.95 -1.42 33.16
N VAL A 814 22.73 -1.09 31.89
CA VAL A 814 23.27 -1.81 30.72
C VAL A 814 24.13 -0.85 29.90
N ASN A 815 25.31 -1.31 29.49
CA ASN A 815 26.24 -0.51 28.68
C ASN A 815 25.87 -0.59 27.20
N TYR A 816 25.42 0.51 26.61
CA TYR A 816 25.14 0.59 25.17
C TYR A 816 26.32 1.26 24.46
N ILE A 817 26.92 0.55 23.51
CA ILE A 817 28.11 1.00 22.76
C ILE A 817 27.75 1.04 21.27
N ARG A 818 27.97 2.19 20.65
CA ARG A 818 27.58 2.41 19.26
C ARG A 818 28.77 2.19 18.33
N PHE A 819 28.58 1.43 17.26
CA PHE A 819 29.62 1.15 16.26
C PHE A 819 29.16 1.49 14.84
N ASN A 820 30.13 1.81 13.97
CA ASN A 820 29.94 1.88 12.52
C ASN A 820 30.47 0.61 11.85
N ASP A 821 31.71 0.23 12.15
CA ASP A 821 32.31 -1.03 11.72
C ASP A 821 31.99 -2.16 12.71
N TYR A 822 31.74 -3.37 12.18
CA TYR A 822 31.44 -4.53 13.03
C TYR A 822 32.56 -4.79 14.04
N PRO A 823 32.22 -5.16 15.29
CA PRO A 823 33.23 -5.53 16.29
C PRO A 823 34.00 -6.79 15.88
N GLU A 824 35.20 -6.94 16.42
CA GLU A 824 36.02 -8.15 16.28
C GLU A 824 35.86 -9.04 17.51
N VAL A 825 35.73 -10.35 17.32
CA VAL A 825 35.62 -11.33 18.41
C VAL A 825 36.77 -12.30 18.29
N GLU A 826 37.63 -12.34 19.31
CA GLU A 826 38.79 -13.23 19.37
C GLU A 826 38.73 -14.14 20.59
N MET A 827 39.23 -15.36 20.41
CA MET A 827 39.30 -16.36 21.47
C MET A 827 40.76 -16.58 21.86
N GLU A 828 41.14 -16.12 23.05
CA GLU A 828 42.50 -16.27 23.57
C GLU A 828 42.48 -16.92 24.96
N ASN A 829 43.24 -18.00 25.14
CA ASN A 829 43.42 -18.66 26.45
C ASN A 829 42.11 -19.02 27.17
N GLY A 830 41.05 -19.35 26.41
CA GLY A 830 39.72 -19.67 26.97
C GLY A 830 38.88 -18.45 27.37
N VAL A 831 39.31 -17.22 27.05
CA VAL A 831 38.56 -15.97 27.26
C VAL A 831 38.10 -15.43 25.90
N ILE A 832 36.88 -14.90 25.82
CA ILE A 832 36.38 -14.22 24.63
C ILE A 832 36.67 -12.73 24.79
N ASN A 833 37.43 -12.15 23.86
CA ASN A 833 37.71 -10.72 23.81
C ASN A 833 36.92 -10.10 22.66
N VAL A 834 36.08 -9.11 22.97
CA VAL A 834 35.31 -8.36 21.97
C VAL A 834 35.89 -6.96 21.84
N ARG A 835 36.47 -6.65 20.68
CA ARG A 835 37.00 -5.32 20.36
C ARG A 835 35.98 -4.52 19.56
N VAL A 836 35.73 -3.28 19.99
CA VAL A 836 34.77 -2.39 19.34
C VAL A 836 35.22 -0.94 19.46
N ASN A 837 35.01 -0.16 18.40
CA ASN A 837 35.21 1.29 18.43
C ASN A 837 33.90 1.97 18.79
N ASP A 838 33.84 2.62 19.95
CA ASP A 838 32.66 3.38 20.37
C ASP A 838 32.68 4.77 19.72
N ILE A 839 31.73 5.02 18.81
CA ILE A 839 31.64 6.31 18.13
C ILE A 839 31.16 7.42 19.07
N LEU A 840 30.44 7.10 20.15
CA LEU A 840 29.95 8.14 21.07
C LEU A 840 31.08 8.73 21.92
N THR A 841 32.01 7.88 22.39
CA THR A 841 33.15 8.30 23.21
C THR A 841 34.45 8.48 22.42
N GLN A 842 34.49 8.01 21.16
CA GLN A 842 35.66 8.03 20.28
C GLN A 842 36.83 7.19 20.85
N VAL A 843 36.52 6.09 21.54
CA VAL A 843 37.49 5.20 22.19
C VAL A 843 37.32 3.76 21.70
N SER A 844 38.44 3.07 21.47
CA SER A 844 38.46 1.63 21.24
C SER A 844 38.39 0.87 22.57
N LEU A 845 37.38 0.00 22.70
CA LEU A 845 37.15 -0.82 23.89
C LEU A 845 37.53 -2.28 23.61
N ASN A 846 38.07 -2.95 24.63
CA ASN A 846 38.28 -4.39 24.63
C ASN A 846 37.54 -5.00 25.82
N ILE A 847 36.48 -5.74 25.54
CA ILE A 847 35.54 -6.27 26.53
C ILE A 847 35.79 -7.76 26.68
N LYS A 848 36.08 -8.22 27.89
CA LYS A 848 36.15 -9.64 28.21
C LYS A 848 34.75 -10.18 28.42
N ALA A 849 34.32 -11.11 27.58
CA ALA A 849 32.99 -11.69 27.59
C ALA A 849 33.03 -13.14 28.09
N ASP A 850 32.06 -13.51 28.93
CA ASP A 850 31.78 -14.91 29.24
C ASP A 850 30.87 -15.52 28.16
N LYS A 851 29.98 -14.71 27.58
CA LYS A 851 29.08 -15.10 26.49
C LYS A 851 28.91 -13.97 25.48
N VAL A 852 28.78 -14.35 24.21
CA VAL A 852 28.44 -13.44 23.11
C VAL A 852 27.07 -13.82 22.57
N VAL A 853 26.17 -12.83 22.46
CA VAL A 853 24.78 -13.02 22.03
C VAL A 853 24.56 -12.30 20.71
N LEU A 854 24.32 -13.06 19.64
CA LEU A 854 24.14 -12.57 18.29
C LEU A 854 22.67 -12.25 18.04
N SER A 855 22.39 -11.01 17.65
CA SER A 855 21.04 -10.57 17.31
C SER A 855 20.80 -10.67 15.82
N THR A 856 20.19 -11.76 15.40
CA THR A 856 20.01 -12.14 13.99
C THR A 856 18.59 -11.87 13.49
N PRO A 857 18.39 -11.67 12.18
CA PRO A 857 17.07 -11.42 11.61
C PRO A 857 16.24 -12.70 11.49
N LEU A 858 14.92 -12.53 11.37
CA LEU A 858 14.04 -13.53 10.77
C LEU A 858 14.23 -13.57 9.25
N VAL A 859 14.23 -14.78 8.69
CA VAL A 859 14.29 -15.09 7.26
C VAL A 859 13.09 -15.95 6.85
N PRO A 860 12.59 -15.83 5.61
CA PRO A 860 11.47 -16.63 5.15
C PRO A 860 11.88 -18.09 5.00
N TYR A 861 10.91 -19.00 5.10
CA TYR A 861 11.10 -20.37 4.62
C TYR A 861 11.26 -20.39 3.09
N ASP A 862 11.67 -21.52 2.53
CA ASP A 862 11.64 -21.69 1.07
C ASP A 862 10.19 -21.72 0.58
N ASN A 863 9.74 -20.57 0.08
CA ASN A 863 8.38 -20.35 -0.35
C ASN A 863 8.18 -20.59 -1.86
N LYS A 864 9.22 -20.95 -2.63
CA LYS A 864 9.14 -21.01 -4.11
C LYS A 864 8.06 -21.95 -4.60
N LEU A 865 8.08 -23.20 -4.13
CA LEU A 865 7.08 -24.20 -4.50
C LEU A 865 5.66 -23.74 -4.14
N LEU A 866 5.47 -23.19 -2.94
CA LEU A 866 4.14 -22.75 -2.51
C LEU A 866 3.65 -21.51 -3.30
N SER A 867 4.57 -20.60 -3.61
CA SER A 867 4.35 -19.44 -4.49
C SER A 867 3.88 -19.85 -5.87
N GLU A 868 4.54 -20.86 -6.48
CA GLU A 868 4.16 -21.43 -7.77
C GLU A 868 2.77 -22.10 -7.72
N LEU A 869 2.50 -22.91 -6.68
CA LEU A 869 1.22 -23.58 -6.49
C LEU A 869 0.06 -22.57 -6.35
N LEU A 870 0.24 -21.55 -5.51
CA LEU A 870 -0.78 -20.53 -5.24
C LEU A 870 -0.84 -19.42 -6.28
N LYS A 871 0.18 -19.29 -7.14
CA LYS A 871 0.31 -18.21 -8.13
C LYS A 871 0.34 -16.84 -7.48
N VAL A 872 1.21 -16.69 -6.50
CA VAL A 872 1.38 -15.44 -5.74
C VAL A 872 2.86 -15.06 -5.70
N PRO A 873 3.24 -13.80 -5.94
CA PRO A 873 4.64 -13.42 -6.08
C PRO A 873 5.40 -13.42 -4.75
N LEU A 874 6.71 -13.61 -4.84
CA LEU A 874 7.66 -13.33 -3.76
C LEU A 874 8.39 -12.00 -4.02
N ASP A 875 8.84 -11.35 -2.96
CA ASP A 875 9.74 -10.20 -3.05
C ASP A 875 11.21 -10.64 -3.23
N GLN A 876 12.10 -9.67 -3.40
CA GLN A 876 13.55 -9.90 -3.56
C GLN A 876 14.22 -10.62 -2.39
N ASN A 877 13.55 -10.68 -1.23
CA ASN A 877 14.04 -11.30 0.00
C ASN A 877 13.45 -12.71 0.23
N GLY A 878 12.52 -13.17 -0.62
CA GLY A 878 11.84 -14.47 -0.53
C GLY A 878 10.59 -14.48 0.36
N PHE A 879 10.14 -13.31 0.85
CA PHE A 879 8.85 -13.18 1.52
C PHE A 879 7.73 -13.06 0.49
N PHE A 880 6.50 -13.40 0.88
CA PHE A 880 5.34 -13.18 0.03
C PHE A 880 5.09 -11.69 -0.22
N LEU A 881 4.80 -11.33 -1.48
CA LEU A 881 4.53 -9.97 -1.91
C LEU A 881 3.01 -9.72 -1.93
N GLU A 882 2.61 -8.76 -1.12
CA GLU A 882 1.25 -8.24 -1.00
C GLU A 882 0.79 -7.46 -2.25
N ALA A 883 -0.52 -7.28 -2.41
CA ALA A 883 -1.12 -6.58 -3.55
C ALA A 883 -0.71 -5.10 -3.63
N HIS A 884 -0.65 -4.43 -2.48
CA HIS A 884 -0.17 -3.06 -2.36
C HIS A 884 0.31 -2.77 -0.93
N ILE A 885 1.58 -2.36 -0.76
CA ILE A 885 2.24 -2.12 0.54
C ILE A 885 1.38 -1.31 1.52
N LYS A 886 0.73 -0.24 1.06
CA LYS A 886 -0.11 0.63 1.91
C LYS A 886 -1.58 0.23 2.05
N LEU A 887 -2.27 -0.02 0.94
CA LEU A 887 -3.74 -0.13 0.96
C LEU A 887 -4.27 -1.56 0.98
N ARG A 888 -3.45 -2.54 0.61
CA ARG A 888 -3.81 -3.96 0.58
C ARG A 888 -2.67 -4.84 1.13
N PRO A 889 -2.26 -4.64 2.40
CA PRO A 889 -1.10 -5.32 3.01
C PRO A 889 -1.38 -6.78 3.44
N VAL A 890 -2.63 -7.23 3.33
CA VAL A 890 -3.07 -8.60 3.68
C VAL A 890 -3.61 -9.38 2.48
N ASP A 891 -3.62 -8.78 1.30
CA ASP A 891 -4.13 -9.40 0.08
C ASP A 891 -2.99 -9.77 -0.84
N PHE A 892 -3.20 -10.79 -1.66
CA PHE A 892 -2.46 -10.95 -2.91
C PHE A 892 -3.17 -10.24 -4.06
N ALA A 893 -2.44 -10.00 -5.16
CA ALA A 893 -3.06 -9.54 -6.40
C ALA A 893 -4.01 -10.61 -7.01
N THR A 894 -3.81 -11.88 -6.63
CA THR A 894 -4.67 -13.01 -6.95
C THR A 894 -5.85 -13.07 -5.97
N ASP A 895 -7.06 -12.90 -6.48
CA ASP A 895 -8.27 -12.86 -5.64
C ASP A 895 -8.51 -14.16 -4.88
N GLY A 896 -9.08 -14.05 -3.67
CA GLY A 896 -9.40 -15.18 -2.80
C GLY A 896 -8.22 -15.75 -2.03
N ILE A 897 -7.02 -15.21 -2.21
CA ILE A 897 -5.81 -15.60 -1.48
C ILE A 897 -5.31 -14.41 -0.66
N PHE A 898 -5.05 -14.64 0.62
CA PHE A 898 -4.67 -13.61 1.60
C PHE A 898 -3.38 -14.00 2.34
N LEU A 899 -2.77 -13.03 3.02
CA LEU A 899 -1.44 -13.13 3.60
C LEU A 899 -1.44 -12.63 5.06
N ALA A 900 -0.80 -13.37 5.96
CA ALA A 900 -0.74 -13.02 7.38
C ALA A 900 0.56 -13.40 8.09
N GLY A 901 0.93 -12.60 9.10
CA GLY A 901 2.01 -12.89 10.02
C GLY A 901 3.40 -12.71 9.40
N THR A 902 4.38 -13.47 9.88
CA THR A 902 5.77 -13.31 9.43
C THR A 902 6.04 -13.88 8.03
N ALA A 903 5.08 -14.56 7.41
CA ALA A 903 5.12 -14.91 5.97
C ALA A 903 5.19 -13.67 5.06
N HIS A 904 4.58 -12.56 5.50
CA HIS A 904 4.63 -11.26 4.83
C HIS A 904 5.99 -10.55 4.99
N GLY A 905 6.65 -10.77 6.13
CA GLY A 905 7.86 -10.06 6.55
C GLY A 905 8.00 -10.03 8.07
N PRO A 906 9.19 -9.74 8.61
CA PRO A 906 9.43 -9.72 10.07
C PRO A 906 8.49 -8.73 10.79
N LYS A 907 7.93 -9.13 11.95
CA LYS A 907 7.06 -8.30 12.79
C LYS A 907 6.86 -8.91 14.18
N GLY A 908 6.38 -8.10 15.12
CA GLY A 908 6.03 -8.54 16.48
C GLY A 908 4.76 -9.39 16.55
N ILE A 909 4.50 -9.97 17.72
CA ILE A 909 3.38 -10.89 17.94
C ILE A 909 2.00 -10.22 17.77
N SER A 910 1.83 -9.00 18.31
CA SER A 910 0.57 -8.24 18.23
C SER A 910 0.23 -7.92 16.77
N ASP A 911 1.20 -7.41 16.01
CA ASP A 911 1.02 -7.14 14.58
C ASP A 911 0.70 -8.43 13.81
N ALA A 912 1.30 -9.58 14.15
CA ALA A 912 1.00 -10.86 13.52
C ALA A 912 -0.42 -11.37 13.82
N ILE A 913 -0.91 -11.19 15.05
CA ILE A 913 -2.30 -11.51 15.45
C ILE A 913 -3.27 -10.60 14.69
N SER A 914 -3.02 -9.30 14.70
CA SER A 914 -3.87 -8.30 14.04
C SER A 914 -3.90 -8.48 12.52
N GLN A 915 -2.77 -8.82 11.89
CA GLN A 915 -2.73 -9.17 10.47
C GLN A 915 -3.48 -10.48 10.17
N GLY A 916 -3.41 -11.48 11.07
CA GLY A 916 -4.20 -12.71 10.96
C GLY A 916 -5.71 -12.46 11.00
N ARG A 917 -6.17 -11.55 11.87
CA ARG A 917 -7.56 -11.10 11.89
C ARG A 917 -7.93 -10.30 10.64
N GLY A 918 -7.04 -9.45 10.15
CA GLY A 918 -7.23 -8.71 8.90
C GLY A 918 -7.43 -9.63 7.71
N ALA A 919 -6.56 -10.63 7.54
CA ALA A 919 -6.69 -11.64 6.49
C ALA A 919 -8.00 -12.45 6.63
N ALA A 920 -8.40 -12.79 7.86
CA ALA A 920 -9.70 -13.42 8.10
C ALA A 920 -10.88 -12.52 7.73
N ALA A 921 -10.83 -11.23 8.03
CA ALA A 921 -11.87 -10.27 7.66
C ALA A 921 -12.06 -10.20 6.14
N HIS A 922 -10.96 -10.18 5.40
CA HIS A 922 -11.00 -10.15 3.93
C HIS A 922 -11.45 -11.49 3.34
N ALA A 923 -10.98 -12.63 3.87
CA ALA A 923 -11.46 -13.95 3.47
C ALA A 923 -12.96 -14.16 3.74
N LEU A 924 -13.51 -13.50 4.77
CA LEU A 924 -14.94 -13.56 5.09
C LEU A 924 -15.82 -12.80 4.08
N ILE A 925 -15.29 -11.88 3.27
CA ILE A 925 -16.06 -11.15 2.26
C ILE A 925 -16.70 -12.14 1.25
N PRO A 926 -15.93 -12.92 0.46
CA PRO A 926 -16.52 -13.87 -0.49
C PRO A 926 -17.32 -14.98 0.22
N LEU A 927 -16.84 -15.47 1.38
CA LEU A 927 -17.53 -16.52 2.14
C LEU A 927 -18.91 -16.08 2.65
N THR A 928 -19.06 -14.80 3.01
CA THR A 928 -20.32 -14.22 3.48
C THR A 928 -21.24 -13.86 2.33
N SER A 929 -20.69 -13.34 1.24
CA SER A 929 -21.47 -13.05 0.03
C SER A 929 -22.03 -14.31 -0.62
N GLY A 930 -21.36 -15.46 -0.50
CA GLY A 930 -21.76 -16.72 -1.15
C GLY A 930 -21.59 -16.74 -2.67
N LYS A 931 -21.20 -15.60 -3.25
CA LYS A 931 -20.98 -15.39 -4.68
C LYS A 931 -19.72 -14.59 -4.90
N VAL A 932 -19.10 -14.80 -6.06
CA VAL A 932 -17.99 -14.00 -6.58
C VAL A 932 -18.32 -13.56 -7.98
N GLU A 933 -17.89 -12.36 -8.34
CA GLU A 933 -17.94 -11.86 -9.70
C GLU A 933 -16.54 -11.95 -10.30
N ASN A 934 -16.39 -12.70 -11.38
CA ASN A 934 -15.17 -12.68 -12.18
C ASN A 934 -15.31 -11.67 -13.32
N GLU A 935 -14.22 -10.96 -13.59
CA GLU A 935 -14.11 -10.14 -14.79
C GLU A 935 -14.34 -11.01 -16.05
N PRO A 936 -15.05 -10.51 -17.08
CA PRO A 936 -15.38 -11.23 -18.30
C PRO A 936 -14.18 -11.33 -19.25
N LEU A 937 -12.96 -11.38 -18.73
CA LEU A 937 -11.74 -11.55 -19.50
C LEU A 937 -11.59 -13.03 -19.86
N VAL A 938 -12.46 -13.55 -20.72
CA VAL A 938 -12.51 -14.98 -21.06
C VAL A 938 -12.34 -15.20 -22.56
N SER A 939 -11.93 -16.42 -22.91
CA SER A 939 -11.89 -16.88 -24.30
C SER A 939 -13.29 -17.27 -24.78
N VAL A 940 -13.65 -16.80 -25.97
CA VAL A 940 -14.90 -17.16 -26.66
C VAL A 940 -14.53 -17.76 -28.01
N VAL A 941 -15.05 -18.97 -28.27
CA VAL A 941 -14.83 -19.67 -29.55
C VAL A 941 -15.96 -19.33 -30.51
N ASP A 942 -15.63 -19.00 -31.76
CA ASP A 942 -16.56 -18.93 -32.88
C ASP A 942 -16.63 -20.32 -33.55
N PRO A 943 -17.75 -21.06 -33.39
CA PRO A 943 -17.89 -22.39 -33.96
C PRO A 943 -17.81 -22.41 -35.49
N SER A 944 -18.08 -21.29 -36.17
CA SER A 944 -18.06 -21.20 -37.64
C SER A 944 -16.65 -21.12 -38.22
N LEU A 945 -15.67 -20.73 -37.41
CA LEU A 945 -14.25 -20.66 -37.78
C LEU A 945 -13.43 -21.82 -37.19
N CYS A 946 -13.93 -22.47 -36.14
CA CYS A 946 -13.22 -23.53 -35.46
C CYS A 946 -13.01 -24.76 -36.36
N ILE A 947 -11.77 -25.23 -36.45
CA ILE A 947 -11.39 -26.44 -37.20
C ILE A 947 -11.07 -27.63 -36.28
N ALA A 948 -11.35 -27.52 -34.98
CA ALA A 948 -11.10 -28.53 -33.95
C ALA A 948 -9.67 -29.13 -33.97
N CYS A 949 -8.65 -28.28 -34.18
CA CYS A 949 -7.25 -28.72 -34.27
C CYS A 949 -6.59 -29.05 -32.92
N GLN A 950 -7.29 -28.87 -31.80
CA GLN A 950 -6.83 -29.13 -30.41
C GLN A 950 -5.66 -28.27 -29.89
N GLU A 951 -4.99 -27.48 -30.74
CA GLU A 951 -3.93 -26.53 -30.30
C GLU A 951 -4.33 -25.65 -29.10
N CYS A 952 -5.58 -25.17 -29.07
CA CYS A 952 -6.07 -24.34 -27.98
C CYS A 952 -6.23 -25.09 -26.65
N GLU A 953 -6.52 -26.39 -26.72
CA GLU A 953 -6.65 -27.28 -25.56
C GLU A 953 -5.26 -27.60 -24.99
N GLU A 954 -4.27 -27.85 -25.86
CA GLU A 954 -2.89 -28.15 -25.46
C GLU A 954 -2.23 -27.00 -24.68
N VAL A 955 -2.42 -25.74 -25.12
CA VAL A 955 -1.86 -24.56 -24.43
C VAL A 955 -2.69 -24.12 -23.21
N CYS A 956 -3.85 -24.74 -22.96
CA CYS A 956 -4.71 -24.30 -21.87
C CYS A 956 -4.29 -24.91 -20.52
N ASN A 957 -3.49 -24.15 -19.78
CA ASN A 957 -3.04 -24.49 -18.43
C ASN A 957 -4.15 -24.66 -17.36
N PHE A 958 -5.41 -24.40 -17.71
CA PHE A 958 -6.55 -24.41 -16.79
C PHE A 958 -7.63 -25.41 -17.16
N GLY A 959 -7.48 -26.13 -18.29
CA GLY A 959 -8.54 -27.00 -18.82
C GLY A 959 -9.84 -26.22 -19.12
N ALA A 960 -9.71 -24.93 -19.41
CA ALA A 960 -10.83 -24.02 -19.62
C ALA A 960 -11.34 -24.04 -21.07
N ILE A 961 -10.65 -24.72 -21.99
CA ILE A 961 -11.09 -24.89 -23.36
C ILE A 961 -10.69 -26.29 -23.84
N GLY A 962 -11.58 -26.97 -24.55
CA GLY A 962 -11.35 -28.31 -25.07
C GLY A 962 -12.27 -28.63 -26.25
N VAL A 963 -11.91 -29.62 -27.07
CA VAL A 963 -12.75 -30.06 -28.19
C VAL A 963 -13.90 -30.93 -27.69
N ASN A 964 -15.12 -30.47 -27.90
CA ASN A 964 -16.35 -31.18 -27.59
C ASN A 964 -17.06 -31.64 -28.87
N PHE A 965 -17.81 -32.73 -28.74
CA PHE A 965 -18.67 -33.25 -29.79
C PHE A 965 -20.14 -33.02 -29.39
N ASP A 966 -20.82 -32.12 -30.11
CA ASP A 966 -22.22 -31.77 -29.82
C ASP A 966 -23.26 -32.69 -30.51
N GLY A 967 -22.79 -33.71 -31.24
CA GLY A 967 -23.62 -34.64 -31.99
C GLY A 967 -23.65 -34.39 -33.50
N GLU A 968 -23.27 -33.19 -33.98
CA GLU A 968 -23.22 -32.85 -35.41
C GLU A 968 -21.88 -32.20 -35.84
N VAL A 969 -21.16 -31.51 -34.94
CA VAL A 969 -19.88 -30.84 -35.23
C VAL A 969 -18.86 -31.06 -34.10
N LEU A 970 -17.59 -31.25 -34.46
CA LEU A 970 -16.45 -31.16 -33.53
C LEU A 970 -16.02 -29.70 -33.44
N VAL A 971 -16.18 -29.08 -32.28
CA VAL A 971 -15.76 -27.69 -32.03
C VAL A 971 -15.11 -27.56 -30.65
N SER A 972 -14.19 -26.63 -30.52
CA SER A 972 -13.67 -26.25 -29.20
C SER A 972 -14.71 -25.43 -28.45
N GLU A 973 -14.89 -25.70 -27.16
CA GLU A 973 -15.76 -24.93 -26.27
C GLU A 973 -14.96 -24.42 -25.08
N SER A 974 -15.20 -23.17 -24.68
CA SER A 974 -14.54 -22.60 -23.51
C SER A 974 -15.50 -22.52 -22.32
N ASN A 975 -15.03 -22.98 -21.16
CA ASN A 975 -15.67 -22.77 -19.87
C ASN A 975 -15.23 -21.43 -19.27
N PRO A 976 -16.11 -20.41 -19.22
CA PRO A 976 -15.76 -19.08 -18.75
C PRO A 976 -15.42 -19.01 -17.25
N LEU A 977 -15.90 -19.96 -16.43
CA LEU A 977 -15.59 -20.01 -14.99
C LEU A 977 -14.17 -20.53 -14.71
N LEU A 978 -13.61 -21.33 -15.62
CA LEU A 978 -12.24 -21.85 -15.53
C LEU A 978 -11.24 -20.94 -16.25
N CYS A 979 -11.70 -20.19 -17.26
CA CYS A 979 -10.84 -19.32 -18.06
C CYS A 979 -10.34 -18.13 -17.23
N LYS A 980 -9.01 -17.97 -17.17
CA LYS A 980 -8.36 -16.86 -16.45
C LYS A 980 -7.98 -15.68 -17.35
N GLY A 981 -8.31 -15.74 -18.64
CA GLY A 981 -8.07 -14.64 -19.56
C GLY A 981 -6.64 -14.46 -20.03
N CYS A 982 -5.77 -15.47 -19.92
CA CYS A 982 -4.39 -15.35 -20.38
C CYS A 982 -4.29 -15.09 -21.89
N GLY A 983 -5.23 -15.67 -22.66
CA GLY A 983 -5.32 -15.55 -24.11
C GLY A 983 -4.28 -16.32 -24.90
N ASP A 984 -3.63 -17.32 -24.29
CA ASP A 984 -2.72 -18.24 -25.01
C ASP A 984 -3.44 -19.02 -26.10
N CYS A 985 -4.63 -19.54 -25.78
CA CYS A 985 -5.46 -20.26 -26.75
C CYS A 985 -5.80 -19.39 -27.97
N ALA A 986 -6.03 -18.09 -27.78
CA ALA A 986 -6.27 -17.15 -28.87
C ALA A 986 -5.01 -16.94 -29.72
N ALA A 987 -3.84 -16.84 -29.08
CA ALA A 987 -2.56 -16.70 -29.80
C ALA A 987 -2.14 -17.98 -30.54
N ALA A 988 -2.52 -19.16 -30.03
CA ALA A 988 -2.25 -20.45 -30.63
C ALA A 988 -3.21 -20.81 -31.76
N CYS A 989 -4.42 -20.23 -31.79
CA CYS A 989 -5.46 -20.61 -32.75
C CYS A 989 -5.07 -20.26 -34.20
N PRO A 990 -4.82 -21.26 -35.08
CA PRO A 990 -4.39 -20.99 -36.46
C PRO A 990 -5.54 -20.45 -37.33
N ALA A 991 -6.79 -20.73 -36.95
CA ALA A 991 -7.98 -20.29 -37.68
C ALA A 991 -8.48 -18.90 -37.25
N GLY A 992 -7.91 -18.31 -36.20
CA GLY A 992 -8.43 -17.06 -35.61
C GLY A 992 -9.84 -17.21 -35.02
N ALA A 993 -10.25 -18.43 -34.67
CA ALA A 993 -11.58 -18.75 -34.18
C ALA A 993 -11.82 -18.33 -32.72
N ILE A 994 -10.79 -17.91 -31.99
CA ILE A 994 -10.88 -17.61 -30.55
C ILE A 994 -10.68 -16.12 -30.33
N THR A 995 -11.66 -15.47 -29.72
CA THR A 995 -11.60 -14.08 -29.30
C THR A 995 -11.44 -13.99 -27.79
N MET A 996 -10.58 -13.08 -27.32
CA MET A 996 -10.53 -12.71 -25.90
C MET A 996 -11.46 -11.54 -25.63
N SER A 997 -12.46 -11.71 -24.77
CA SER A 997 -13.34 -10.61 -24.34
C SER A 997 -12.52 -9.48 -23.72
N HIS A 998 -12.88 -8.23 -24.07
CA HIS A 998 -12.18 -6.98 -23.70
C HIS A 998 -10.69 -6.84 -24.11
N TYR A 999 -10.07 -7.87 -24.71
CA TYR A 999 -8.70 -7.86 -25.28
C TYR A 999 -8.65 -8.57 -26.64
N ALA A 1000 -9.65 -8.31 -27.48
CA ALA A 1000 -9.80 -8.94 -28.78
C ALA A 1000 -8.74 -8.43 -29.78
N ASP A 1001 -8.44 -9.21 -30.82
CA ASP A 1001 -7.47 -8.81 -31.85
C ASP A 1001 -7.88 -7.49 -32.53
N ASP A 1002 -9.17 -7.30 -32.79
CA ASP A 1002 -9.73 -6.07 -33.36
C ASP A 1002 -9.65 -4.84 -32.42
N GLN A 1003 -9.28 -5.05 -31.16
CA GLN A 1003 -9.01 -3.99 -30.20
C GLN A 1003 -7.51 -3.69 -30.06
N LEU A 1004 -6.64 -4.71 -30.18
CA LEU A 1004 -5.19 -4.58 -30.02
C LEU A 1004 -4.48 -4.18 -31.31
N ILE A 1005 -4.90 -4.68 -32.47
CA ILE A 1005 -4.32 -4.34 -33.77
C ILE A 1005 -4.35 -2.82 -34.03
N PRO A 1006 -5.48 -2.11 -33.82
CA PRO A 1006 -5.50 -0.65 -33.95
C PRO A 1006 -4.51 0.07 -33.04
N MET A 1007 -4.20 -0.45 -31.85
CA MET A 1007 -3.16 0.13 -30.99
C MET A 1007 -1.78 -0.03 -31.58
N ILE A 1008 -1.48 -1.20 -32.16
CA ILE A 1008 -0.21 -1.49 -32.83
C ILE A 1008 -0.03 -0.51 -34.00
N SER A 1009 -1.07 -0.34 -34.81
CA SER A 1009 -1.04 0.58 -35.95
C SER A 1009 -0.86 2.04 -35.54
N GLU A 1010 -1.48 2.46 -34.44
CA GLU A 1010 -1.29 3.84 -33.98
C GLU A 1010 0.01 4.09 -33.22
N ALA A 1011 0.66 3.05 -32.70
CA ALA A 1011 1.92 3.18 -31.99
C ALA A 1011 3.01 3.74 -32.91
N ILE A 1012 3.01 3.39 -34.20
CA ILE A 1012 4.07 3.70 -35.17
C ILE A 1012 4.09 5.13 -35.73
N HIS A 1013 3.02 5.90 -35.54
CA HIS A 1013 2.80 7.23 -36.16
C HIS A 1013 3.50 8.40 -35.43
N SER A 1014 4.59 8.14 -34.68
CA SER A 1014 5.34 9.19 -33.99
C SER A 1014 6.42 9.82 -34.87
N ASN A 1015 6.74 11.08 -34.58
CA ASN A 1015 7.89 11.77 -35.17
C ASN A 1015 9.23 11.29 -34.57
N GLU A 1016 9.21 10.72 -33.36
CA GLU A 1016 10.41 10.24 -32.69
C GLU A 1016 10.88 8.88 -33.24
N LYS A 1017 12.17 8.75 -33.52
CA LYS A 1017 12.82 7.50 -33.98
C LYS A 1017 14.09 7.18 -33.17
N PRO A 1018 14.42 5.90 -32.93
CA PRO A 1018 13.64 4.72 -33.31
C PRO A 1018 12.37 4.60 -32.49
N LEU A 1019 11.38 3.86 -33.01
CA LEU A 1019 10.16 3.59 -32.29
C LEU A 1019 9.99 2.11 -31.98
N ILE A 1020 9.70 1.82 -30.71
CA ILE A 1020 9.60 0.47 -30.18
C ILE A 1020 8.17 0.18 -29.75
N VAL A 1021 7.52 -0.78 -30.39
CA VAL A 1021 6.22 -1.31 -29.92
C VAL A 1021 6.49 -2.32 -28.83
N ALA A 1022 5.93 -2.11 -27.64
CA ALA A 1022 6.23 -2.95 -26.48
C ALA A 1022 4.98 -3.65 -25.93
N PHE A 1023 4.93 -4.98 -26.03
CA PHE A 1023 3.87 -5.77 -25.42
C PHE A 1023 4.25 -6.15 -23.99
N LEU A 1024 3.46 -5.69 -23.02
CA LEU A 1024 3.75 -5.90 -21.61
C LEU A 1024 2.65 -6.73 -20.95
N CYS A 1025 3.04 -7.87 -20.36
CA CYS A 1025 2.22 -8.66 -19.46
C CYS A 1025 1.71 -7.80 -18.28
N ASN A 1026 0.40 -7.80 -18.06
CA ASN A 1026 -0.30 -7.01 -17.04
C ASN A 1026 0.27 -7.22 -15.63
N TRP A 1027 0.62 -8.46 -15.30
CA TRP A 1027 0.95 -8.86 -13.93
C TRP A 1027 2.39 -8.56 -13.51
N CYS A 1028 3.34 -8.67 -14.44
CA CYS A 1028 4.76 -8.57 -14.13
C CYS A 1028 5.40 -7.38 -14.84
N SER A 1029 5.55 -7.38 -16.16
CA SER A 1029 6.31 -6.34 -16.86
C SER A 1029 5.59 -4.99 -16.96
N TYR A 1030 4.25 -4.97 -17.11
CA TYR A 1030 3.48 -3.72 -17.02
C TYR A 1030 3.49 -3.19 -15.59
N ALA A 1031 3.36 -4.07 -14.59
CA ALA A 1031 3.50 -3.71 -13.19
C ALA A 1031 4.92 -3.23 -12.85
N GLY A 1032 5.95 -3.80 -13.46
CA GLY A 1032 7.34 -3.36 -13.36
C GLY A 1032 7.55 -2.00 -14.01
N ALA A 1033 6.90 -1.73 -15.14
CA ALA A 1033 6.86 -0.40 -15.76
C ALA A 1033 6.13 0.63 -14.87
N ASP A 1034 5.04 0.23 -14.21
CA ASP A 1034 4.37 1.07 -13.20
C ASP A 1034 5.29 1.35 -12.01
N THR A 1035 5.95 0.31 -11.46
CA THR A 1035 6.92 0.43 -10.37
C THR A 1035 8.12 1.30 -10.77
N CYS A 1036 8.52 1.24 -12.04
CA CYS A 1036 9.55 2.11 -12.63
C CYS A 1036 9.12 3.58 -12.54
N GLY A 1037 7.89 3.91 -12.97
CA GLY A 1037 7.34 5.25 -12.83
C GLY A 1037 7.13 5.69 -11.38
N VAL A 1038 6.56 4.83 -10.53
CA VAL A 1038 6.39 5.08 -9.10
C VAL A 1038 7.73 5.35 -8.41
N SER A 1039 8.80 4.67 -8.84
CA SER A 1039 10.17 4.84 -8.31
C SER A 1039 11.02 5.87 -9.06
N ARG A 1040 10.46 6.56 -10.07
CA ARG A 1040 11.12 7.58 -10.90
C ARG A 1040 12.36 7.12 -11.68
N PHE A 1041 12.48 5.84 -11.99
CA PHE A 1041 13.59 5.38 -12.84
C PHE A 1041 13.36 5.88 -14.28
N GLN A 1042 14.30 6.69 -14.79
CA GLN A 1042 14.19 7.28 -16.12
C GLN A 1042 14.56 6.27 -17.21
N TYR A 1043 13.89 6.32 -18.36
CA TYR A 1043 14.24 5.54 -19.55
C TYR A 1043 13.87 6.31 -20.83
N PRO A 1044 14.30 5.91 -22.04
CA PRO A 1044 13.99 6.68 -23.25
C PRO A 1044 12.50 6.71 -23.64
N THR A 1045 12.03 7.84 -24.18
CA THR A 1045 10.64 8.06 -24.64
C THR A 1045 10.22 7.18 -25.82
N ASN A 1046 11.17 6.49 -26.47
CA ASN A 1046 11.00 5.73 -27.71
C ASN A 1046 10.03 4.51 -27.66
N ILE A 1047 9.61 4.09 -26.46
CA ILE A 1047 8.77 2.90 -26.27
C ILE A 1047 7.27 3.25 -26.26
N ARG A 1048 6.43 2.43 -26.89
CA ARG A 1048 4.96 2.53 -26.91
C ARG A 1048 4.35 1.26 -26.28
N PRO A 1049 4.06 1.28 -24.97
CA PRO A 1049 3.53 0.12 -24.26
C PRO A 1049 2.10 -0.25 -24.68
N ILE A 1050 1.86 -1.53 -24.92
CA ILE A 1050 0.57 -2.17 -25.15
C ILE A 1050 0.38 -3.21 -24.05
N ARG A 1051 -0.63 -2.99 -23.21
CA ARG A 1051 -0.98 -3.90 -22.12
C ARG A 1051 -1.67 -5.14 -22.68
N VAL A 1052 -1.15 -6.32 -22.35
CA VAL A 1052 -1.79 -7.61 -22.60
C VAL A 1052 -1.89 -8.36 -21.27
N MET A 1053 -2.90 -9.23 -21.10
CA MET A 1053 -3.04 -9.95 -19.84
C MET A 1053 -1.84 -10.87 -19.56
N CYS A 1054 -1.34 -11.57 -20.59
CA CYS A 1054 -0.18 -12.45 -20.53
C CYS A 1054 0.76 -12.19 -21.70
N SER A 1055 2.06 -12.45 -21.57
CA SER A 1055 2.96 -12.55 -22.74
C SER A 1055 2.51 -13.65 -23.71
N GLY A 1056 1.91 -14.73 -23.18
CA GLY A 1056 1.27 -15.79 -23.96
C GLY A 1056 0.18 -15.30 -24.91
N ARG A 1057 -0.42 -14.13 -24.65
CA ARG A 1057 -1.43 -13.51 -25.54
C ARG A 1057 -0.88 -13.07 -26.90
N ILE A 1058 0.44 -12.95 -27.06
CA ILE A 1058 1.06 -12.23 -28.19
C ILE A 1058 1.29 -13.18 -29.38
N PRO A 1059 0.40 -13.28 -30.38
CA PRO A 1059 0.67 -14.11 -31.55
C PRO A 1059 1.82 -13.53 -32.38
N LYS A 1060 2.44 -14.36 -33.21
CA LYS A 1060 3.46 -13.94 -34.19
C LYS A 1060 2.95 -12.82 -35.09
N SER A 1061 1.64 -12.85 -35.44
CA SER A 1061 1.00 -11.86 -36.29
C SER A 1061 1.07 -10.44 -35.72
N PHE A 1062 0.98 -10.25 -34.41
CA PHE A 1062 1.10 -8.90 -33.81
C PHE A 1062 2.49 -8.31 -34.00
N ILE A 1063 3.52 -9.13 -33.82
CA ILE A 1063 4.92 -8.71 -33.95
C ILE A 1063 5.22 -8.41 -35.43
N LEU A 1064 4.79 -9.29 -36.33
CA LEU A 1064 4.93 -9.09 -37.77
C LEU A 1064 4.18 -7.84 -38.24
N GLN A 1065 2.95 -7.61 -37.74
CA GLN A 1065 2.18 -6.41 -38.03
C GLN A 1065 2.94 -5.15 -37.61
N ALA A 1066 3.51 -5.12 -36.40
CA ALA A 1066 4.29 -3.98 -35.94
C ALA A 1066 5.47 -3.66 -36.88
N PHE A 1067 6.21 -4.69 -37.34
CA PHE A 1067 7.29 -4.48 -38.30
C PHE A 1067 6.80 -4.06 -39.70
N LEU A 1068 5.73 -4.69 -40.20
CA LEU A 1068 5.12 -4.36 -41.50
C LEU A 1068 4.67 -2.90 -41.57
N GLU A 1069 4.18 -2.36 -40.45
CA GLU A 1069 3.73 -0.98 -40.39
C GLU A 1069 4.90 0.01 -40.16
N GLY A 1070 6.06 -0.46 -39.66
CA GLY A 1070 7.28 0.34 -39.59
C GLY A 1070 7.82 0.60 -38.18
N ALA A 1071 7.56 -0.30 -37.23
CA ALA A 1071 8.27 -0.32 -35.95
C ALA A 1071 9.77 -0.61 -36.18
N ASP A 1072 10.65 0.15 -35.53
CA ASP A 1072 12.09 -0.05 -35.61
C ASP A 1072 12.56 -1.21 -34.70
N GLY A 1073 11.78 -1.49 -33.66
CA GLY A 1073 11.96 -2.65 -32.78
C GLY A 1073 10.65 -3.07 -32.12
N VAL A 1074 10.60 -4.33 -31.68
CA VAL A 1074 9.49 -4.88 -30.89
C VAL A 1074 10.05 -5.45 -29.60
N PHE A 1075 9.46 -5.05 -28.47
CA PHE A 1075 9.82 -5.50 -27.13
C PHE A 1075 8.68 -6.34 -26.53
N ILE A 1076 9.01 -7.48 -25.95
CA ILE A 1076 8.07 -8.33 -25.21
C ILE A 1076 8.56 -8.42 -23.77
N GLY A 1077 7.75 -7.91 -22.84
CA GLY A 1077 7.98 -8.05 -21.42
C GLY A 1077 7.06 -9.10 -20.82
N GLY A 1078 7.61 -10.14 -20.18
CA GLY A 1078 6.84 -11.18 -19.48
C GLY A 1078 7.22 -11.34 -18.01
N CYS A 1079 6.56 -12.28 -17.34
CA CYS A 1079 6.96 -12.76 -16.01
C CYS A 1079 8.21 -13.64 -16.11
N HIS A 1080 9.03 -13.69 -15.06
CA HIS A 1080 10.13 -14.65 -14.96
C HIS A 1080 9.64 -16.08 -15.18
N ILE A 1081 10.51 -16.88 -15.83
CA ILE A 1081 10.30 -18.30 -16.04
C ILE A 1081 10.13 -18.98 -14.66
N GLY A 1082 9.02 -19.70 -14.48
CA GLY A 1082 8.57 -20.24 -13.18
C GLY A 1082 7.56 -19.35 -12.43
N ASP A 1083 7.57 -18.03 -12.66
CA ASP A 1083 6.75 -17.05 -11.91
C ASP A 1083 5.51 -16.56 -12.70
N CYS A 1084 5.14 -17.26 -13.78
CA CYS A 1084 4.02 -16.83 -14.62
C CYS A 1084 2.68 -16.96 -13.89
N HIS A 1085 1.91 -15.86 -13.86
CA HIS A 1085 0.56 -15.84 -13.28
C HIS A 1085 -0.41 -16.80 -13.99
N TYR A 1086 -0.07 -17.18 -15.24
CA TYR A 1086 -0.84 -18.09 -16.07
C TYR A 1086 -0.13 -19.42 -16.35
N LEU A 1087 0.76 -19.86 -15.45
CA LEU A 1087 1.51 -21.11 -15.52
C LEU A 1087 2.54 -21.15 -16.66
N GLU A 1088 2.17 -21.60 -17.85
CA GLU A 1088 3.16 -21.81 -18.92
C GLU A 1088 3.15 -20.73 -20.00
N GLY A 1089 2.29 -19.71 -19.89
CA GLY A 1089 2.12 -18.76 -21.00
C GLY A 1089 3.34 -17.89 -21.34
N ASN A 1090 4.33 -17.77 -20.44
CA ASN A 1090 5.62 -17.17 -20.78
C ASN A 1090 6.54 -18.13 -21.54
N TYR A 1091 6.50 -19.43 -21.25
CA TYR A 1091 7.19 -20.45 -22.07
C TYR A 1091 6.60 -20.52 -23.48
N ASP A 1092 5.27 -20.42 -23.62
CA ASP A 1092 4.62 -20.36 -24.93
C ASP A 1092 5.03 -19.11 -25.72
N ALA A 1093 5.19 -17.98 -25.04
CA ALA A 1093 5.71 -16.75 -25.63
C ALA A 1093 7.18 -16.89 -26.05
N GLU A 1094 8.03 -17.52 -25.21
CA GLU A 1094 9.44 -17.79 -25.52
C GLU A 1094 9.59 -18.71 -26.73
N ARG A 1095 8.79 -19.78 -26.82
CA ARG A 1095 8.76 -20.66 -27.99
C ARG A 1095 8.43 -19.89 -29.26
N ARG A 1096 7.37 -19.09 -29.25
CA ARG A 1096 6.98 -18.23 -30.39
C ARG A 1096 8.04 -17.18 -30.73
N TYR A 1097 8.71 -16.62 -29.73
CA TYR A 1097 9.80 -15.67 -29.91
C TYR A 1097 10.98 -16.32 -30.65
N ASN A 1098 11.41 -17.51 -30.23
CA ASN A 1098 12.50 -18.25 -30.87
C ASN A 1098 12.16 -18.61 -32.33
N GLU A 1099 10.94 -19.11 -32.57
CA GLU A 1099 10.46 -19.39 -33.93
C GLU A 1099 10.42 -18.14 -34.81
N LEU A 1100 10.05 -16.99 -34.26
CA LEU A 1100 9.97 -15.74 -35.00
C LEU A 1100 11.36 -15.17 -35.31
N HIS A 1101 12.34 -15.39 -34.44
CA HIS A 1101 13.73 -14.96 -34.66
C HIS A 1101 14.29 -15.55 -35.97
N GLU A 1102 14.04 -16.84 -36.22
CA GLU A 1102 14.40 -17.51 -37.48
C GLU A 1102 13.62 -16.97 -38.69
N ILE A 1103 12.35 -16.61 -38.50
CA ILE A 1103 11.51 -16.06 -39.57
C ILE A 1103 12.01 -14.67 -39.97
N LEU A 1104 12.33 -13.81 -38.99
CA LEU A 1104 12.81 -12.44 -39.22
C LEU A 1104 14.09 -12.44 -40.08
N GLU A 1105 15.04 -13.33 -39.77
CA GLU A 1105 16.26 -13.47 -40.56
C GLU A 1105 15.97 -13.84 -42.02
N LYS A 1106 15.04 -14.78 -42.25
CA LYS A 1106 14.63 -15.22 -43.59
C LYS A 1106 13.91 -14.14 -44.39
N VAL A 1107 13.18 -13.24 -43.74
CA VAL A 1107 12.50 -12.10 -44.40
C VAL A 1107 13.36 -10.84 -44.47
N GLY A 1108 14.64 -10.91 -44.08
CA GLY A 1108 15.59 -9.80 -44.20
C GLY A 1108 15.47 -8.73 -43.11
N ILE A 1109 14.77 -9.00 -42.01
CA ILE A 1109 14.69 -8.13 -40.84
C ILE A 1109 15.76 -8.59 -39.84
N ASN A 1110 16.60 -7.66 -39.37
CA ASN A 1110 17.62 -7.99 -38.36
C ASN A 1110 16.93 -8.58 -37.11
N PRO A 1111 17.22 -9.84 -36.73
CA PRO A 1111 16.53 -10.50 -35.62
C PRO A 1111 16.70 -9.78 -34.27
N ASN A 1112 17.78 -9.01 -34.09
CA ASN A 1112 18.03 -8.19 -32.89
C ASN A 1112 17.05 -7.01 -32.75
N ARG A 1113 16.14 -6.80 -33.71
CA ARG A 1113 15.02 -5.86 -33.59
C ARG A 1113 13.86 -6.41 -32.76
N LEU A 1114 13.87 -7.70 -32.43
CA LEU A 1114 12.90 -8.32 -31.53
C LEU A 1114 13.60 -8.70 -30.23
N ARG A 1115 13.04 -8.29 -29.08
CA ARG A 1115 13.58 -8.61 -27.75
C ARG A 1115 12.51 -9.16 -26.83
N LEU A 1116 12.86 -10.23 -26.11
CA LEU A 1116 12.07 -10.81 -25.03
C LEU A 1116 12.83 -10.61 -23.71
N GLU A 1117 12.16 -10.05 -22.70
CA GLU A 1117 12.71 -9.84 -21.37
C GLU A 1117 11.73 -10.25 -20.27
N TRP A 1118 12.31 -10.73 -19.18
CA TRP A 1118 11.58 -11.11 -17.98
C TRP A 1118 11.77 -10.04 -16.90
N VAL A 1119 10.66 -9.48 -16.46
CA VAL A 1119 10.63 -8.37 -15.50
C VAL A 1119 9.49 -8.60 -14.53
N SER A 1120 9.81 -8.81 -13.25
CA SER A 1120 8.84 -8.90 -12.15
C SER A 1120 8.18 -7.55 -11.86
N ALA A 1121 7.03 -7.58 -11.20
CA ALA A 1121 6.30 -6.39 -10.77
C ALA A 1121 7.13 -5.44 -9.88
N SER A 1122 8.10 -5.97 -9.14
CA SER A 1122 8.98 -5.18 -8.26
C SER A 1122 10.24 -4.64 -8.96
N GLU A 1123 10.53 -5.07 -10.19
CA GLU A 1123 11.80 -4.81 -10.87
C GLU A 1123 11.78 -3.55 -11.74
N GLY A 1124 11.30 -2.43 -11.19
CA GLY A 1124 11.22 -1.16 -11.93
C GLY A 1124 12.57 -0.67 -12.46
N LYS A 1125 13.65 -0.84 -11.69
CA LYS A 1125 15.02 -0.46 -12.10
C LYS A 1125 15.50 -1.29 -13.29
N ARG A 1126 15.33 -2.61 -13.22
CA ARG A 1126 15.64 -3.53 -14.31
C ARG A 1126 14.85 -3.15 -15.57
N PHE A 1127 13.57 -2.81 -15.44
CA PHE A 1127 12.74 -2.37 -16.57
C PHE A 1127 13.37 -1.17 -17.29
N ALA A 1128 13.77 -0.13 -16.54
CA ALA A 1128 14.43 1.05 -17.11
C ALA A 1128 15.74 0.71 -17.81
N GLU A 1129 16.57 -0.15 -17.19
CA GLU A 1129 17.86 -0.59 -17.73
C GLU A 1129 17.71 -1.38 -19.03
N VAL A 1130 16.79 -2.36 -19.08
CA VAL A 1130 16.60 -3.19 -20.29
C VAL A 1130 15.99 -2.40 -21.45
N VAL A 1131 15.07 -1.46 -21.16
CA VAL A 1131 14.51 -0.56 -22.19
C VAL A 1131 15.60 0.35 -22.74
N SER A 1132 16.42 0.95 -21.87
CA SER A 1132 17.52 1.83 -22.29
C SER A 1132 18.55 1.11 -23.15
N ASP A 1133 18.98 -0.09 -22.74
CA ASP A 1133 19.88 -0.95 -23.51
C ASP A 1133 19.26 -1.33 -24.87
N PHE A 1134 17.97 -1.67 -24.91
CA PHE A 1134 17.32 -2.03 -26.17
C PHE A 1134 17.22 -0.85 -27.14
N VAL A 1135 16.81 0.32 -26.66
CA VAL A 1135 16.76 1.55 -27.48
C VAL A 1135 18.15 1.89 -28.03
N GLY A 1136 19.20 1.75 -27.22
CA GLY A 1136 20.59 1.91 -27.66
C GLY A 1136 20.94 0.99 -28.83
N LYS A 1137 20.64 -0.31 -28.71
CA LYS A 1137 20.85 -1.30 -29.77
C LYS A 1137 20.08 -0.98 -31.05
N ILE A 1138 18.82 -0.57 -30.97
CA ILE A 1138 18.04 -0.21 -32.17
C ILE A 1138 18.64 1.04 -32.85
N LYS A 1139 19.14 2.02 -32.09
CA LYS A 1139 19.85 3.17 -32.66
C LYS A 1139 21.10 2.77 -33.44
N GLU A 1140 21.85 1.78 -32.94
CA GLU A 1140 23.03 1.24 -33.64
C GLU A 1140 22.67 0.49 -34.93
N ILE A 1141 21.57 -0.28 -34.93
CA ILE A 1141 21.09 -1.00 -36.12
C ILE A 1141 20.55 -0.02 -37.18
N GLY A 1142 20.03 1.15 -36.76
CA GLY A 1142 19.44 2.16 -37.63
C GLY A 1142 17.96 1.89 -37.97
N PRO A 1143 17.32 2.75 -38.76
CA PRO A 1143 15.90 2.63 -39.08
C PRO A 1143 15.61 1.38 -39.93
N LEU A 1144 14.41 0.82 -39.79
CA LEU A 1144 13.97 -0.26 -40.68
C LEU A 1144 13.75 0.30 -42.10
N SER A 1145 14.46 -0.22 -43.10
CA SER A 1145 14.34 0.28 -44.47
C SER A 1145 12.95 -0.04 -45.05
N THR A 1146 12.17 0.98 -45.40
CA THR A 1146 10.87 0.84 -46.06
C THR A 1146 10.94 0.31 -47.50
N GLN A 1147 12.13 -0.07 -47.99
CA GLN A 1147 12.38 -0.49 -49.37
C GLN A 1147 12.40 -2.01 -49.61
N GLY A 1148 12.05 -2.84 -48.62
CA GLY A 1148 11.90 -4.29 -48.80
C GLY A 1148 10.43 -4.69 -48.80
N GLY A 1149 9.73 -4.48 -49.92
CA GLY A 1149 8.39 -5.03 -50.10
C GLY A 1149 8.43 -6.56 -50.05
N VAL A 1150 7.59 -7.14 -49.19
CA VAL A 1150 7.01 -8.47 -49.40
C VAL A 1150 5.64 -8.27 -50.01
#